data_AF-A0A1H9D897-F1
#
_entry.id   AF-A0A1H9D897-F1
#
_cell.length_a   1.000
_cell.length_b   1.000
_cell.length_c   1.000
_cell.angle_alpha   90.00
_cell.angle_beta   90.00
_cell.angle_gamma   90.00
#
_symmetry.space_group_name_H-M   'P 1'
#
loop_
_entity.id
_entity.type
_entity.pdbx_description
1 polymer ?
#
loop_
_entity_poly.entity_id
_entity_poly.type
_entity_poly.pdbx_seq_one_letter_code
_entity_poly.pdbx_strand_id
1 'polypeptide(L)'
;MFKNIRNMKTPFSRLLLLFFTLFSFFLAAQDSPPSDDIFRLQNVATGEFLTAASGSSQPVTMSNSGDAQNTYWSFIESGAYYNIDSESVSGGTGILRAPGAGGPGGAYVVVSTLKAPPAADTDKTWTIYHNATDDTYRFESRTAGRFLYQEVNGTVTHISVSDTDDRSNWKLIPLVQNPVGGIAPDEDTNPDLSCPASGEFQNDNTREVDIPDAVNVGVADDRTCYSDYSESSVYGQTWGVYNITNNSNHWDAPNTLQPRIERSLSRSVATGVGSYAKFTGTLRILEVGDTDGTNQDGSYLMQTKGKHTGGGGPADPAICLYLAMPVYGDDGNGNQVQVSFNIVREQINYRGGSGADGRSIVFLKNVAKNEIVDIELEVGFREDPNDPNLKVHYSDAVIGGEAFNWNIPEPERGLESGIRYGVYRVRGGRAQMRWANTTYEKVEVADNPDLVISGDCFNLINVETGQFLTAAGGSTQPVTMSNSGDAQNTHWSFVESGAFYNIDSQSESGGTGILRAPGAGGPGGAYVIVSTLKPPPAADTDKTWTIHFDDANDTYRFESRTAGRYLYHNEDGTVTHSAALATDNRSVWQATSCSVALPLDFISFSAEKIKTGNQLNWEIGNQTDNSHFEILRGSDLSDFQSIGRVEDEAGRNDYQFLDTRVANQTLYYKIKQVDIDGRFSFSNIISMESGPESLVLYPNPVGQNEYFNIESQKGYEIFNSKGILLKSGTEKIIKMDLAKGVYFVKQNGSSRVKKFIVH
;
A
#
# COMPACT_ATOMS: atom_id res chain seq x y z
N MET A 1 38.70 11.93 57.32
CA MET A 1 39.02 10.94 58.37
C MET A 1 38.17 9.70 58.11
N PHE A 2 38.85 8.60 57.71
CA PHE A 2 38.47 7.18 57.58
C PHE A 2 37.00 6.63 57.66
N LYS A 3 36.64 5.89 56.58
CA LYS A 3 36.08 4.50 56.45
C LYS A 3 34.77 4.03 57.12
N ASN A 4 33.84 3.59 56.24
CA ASN A 4 33.11 2.29 56.13
C ASN A 4 32.69 1.47 57.38
N ILE A 5 31.45 0.90 57.37
CA ILE A 5 31.16 -0.55 57.13
C ILE A 5 29.63 -0.88 57.11
N ARG A 6 29.30 -1.88 56.29
CA ARG A 6 28.05 -2.56 55.86
C ARG A 6 27.15 -3.29 56.90
N ASN A 7 25.85 -3.35 56.55
CA ASN A 7 24.84 -4.44 56.54
C ASN A 7 24.86 -5.61 57.55
N MET A 8 23.72 -5.89 58.22
CA MET A 8 22.73 -6.95 57.88
C MET A 8 21.77 -7.35 59.04
N LYS A 9 20.46 -7.46 58.68
CA LYS A 9 19.44 -8.46 59.06
C LYS A 9 18.85 -8.55 60.50
N THR A 10 17.63 -7.99 60.66
CA THR A 10 16.31 -8.57 61.09
C THR A 10 16.22 -9.88 61.91
N PRO A 11 15.06 -10.29 62.54
CA PRO A 11 13.70 -9.67 62.64
C PRO A 11 12.87 -9.94 63.96
N PHE A 12 11.57 -9.57 63.93
CA PHE A 12 10.38 -10.04 64.71
C PHE A 12 10.20 -9.58 66.18
N SER A 13 9.01 -9.28 66.72
CA SER A 13 7.66 -8.86 66.25
C SER A 13 6.74 -8.68 67.49
N ARG A 14 6.13 -7.49 67.57
CA ARG A 14 4.75 -7.12 68.00
C ARG A 14 4.03 -7.76 69.21
N LEU A 15 3.43 -6.89 70.04
CA LEU A 15 1.98 -6.74 70.33
C LEU A 15 1.80 -5.33 70.97
N LEU A 16 0.90 -4.42 70.59
CA LEU A 16 -0.56 -4.45 70.73
C LEU A 16 -1.19 -3.22 70.02
N LEU A 17 -2.41 -3.40 69.49
CA LEU A 17 -3.28 -2.46 68.75
C LEU A 17 -3.70 -1.19 69.51
N LEU A 18 -3.83 -0.07 68.77
CA LEU A 18 -4.87 0.94 68.99
C LEU A 18 -5.40 1.43 67.63
N PHE A 19 -6.73 1.37 67.44
CA PHE A 19 -7.44 1.82 66.25
C PHE A 19 -7.47 3.36 66.17
N PHE A 20 -6.90 3.94 65.11
CA PHE A 20 -7.22 5.28 64.63
C PHE A 20 -7.84 5.13 63.25
N THR A 21 -9.10 5.54 63.09
CA THR A 21 -9.73 5.77 61.79
C THR A 21 -9.07 6.99 61.15
N LEU A 22 -8.09 6.76 60.28
CA LEU A 22 -7.63 7.77 59.32
C LEU A 22 -8.66 7.86 58.19
N PHE A 23 -9.32 9.01 58.09
CA PHE A 23 -9.85 9.47 56.81
C PHE A 23 -8.65 9.77 55.92
N SER A 24 -8.29 8.85 55.04
CA SER A 24 -7.29 9.08 54.00
C SER A 24 -7.91 10.00 52.95
N PHE A 25 -7.64 11.30 53.07
CA PHE A 25 -7.66 12.18 51.90
C PHE A 25 -6.53 11.72 50.99
N PHE A 26 -6.84 10.88 50.01
CA PHE A 26 -6.00 10.78 48.82
C PHE A 26 -6.13 12.14 48.11
N LEU A 27 -5.15 13.02 48.30
CA LEU A 27 -4.87 14.00 47.26
C LEU A 27 -4.40 13.19 46.06
N ALA A 28 -5.26 13.03 45.05
CA ALA A 28 -4.77 12.70 43.73
C ALA A 28 -3.80 13.83 43.35
N ALA A 29 -2.53 13.48 43.16
CA ALA A 29 -1.57 14.43 42.62
C ALA A 29 -2.02 14.76 41.19
N GLN A 30 -2.03 16.04 40.84
CA GLN A 30 -2.20 16.47 39.46
C GLN A 30 -0.91 16.14 38.70
N ASP A 31 -1.05 15.56 37.51
CA ASP A 31 0.07 15.29 36.61
C ASP A 31 0.40 16.51 35.75
N SER A 32 1.58 16.46 35.12
CA SER A 32 2.05 17.49 34.19
C SER A 32 1.81 17.06 32.74
N PRO A 33 1.67 17.99 31.78
CA PRO A 33 1.85 17.63 30.37
C PRO A 33 3.27 17.07 30.12
N PRO A 34 3.46 16.29 29.04
CA PRO A 34 4.74 15.62 28.77
C PRO A 34 5.89 16.60 28.48
N SER A 35 5.59 17.82 28.02
CA SER A 35 6.52 18.93 27.80
C SER A 35 5.77 20.27 27.72
N ASP A 36 6.50 21.37 27.56
CA ASP A 36 5.94 22.71 27.28
C ASP A 36 5.65 22.94 25.77
N ASP A 37 5.56 21.85 24.98
CA ASP A 37 5.34 21.93 23.53
C ASP A 37 3.89 22.31 23.18
N ILE A 38 3.65 22.57 21.89
CA ILE A 38 2.30 22.65 21.32
C ILE A 38 1.85 21.24 20.98
N PHE A 39 0.59 20.89 21.22
CA PHE A 39 0.04 19.56 21.00
C PHE A 39 -1.22 19.61 20.14
N ARG A 40 -1.50 18.49 19.49
CA ARG A 40 -2.81 18.13 18.93
C ARG A 40 -3.47 17.14 19.90
N LEU A 41 -4.70 17.40 20.32
CA LEU A 41 -5.45 16.53 21.23
C LEU A 41 -6.31 15.57 20.40
N GLN A 42 -5.90 14.31 20.30
CA GLN A 42 -6.63 13.27 19.58
C GLN A 42 -7.45 12.42 20.55
N ASN A 43 -8.74 12.21 20.27
CA ASN A 43 -9.59 11.36 21.09
C ASN A 43 -9.27 9.88 20.84
N VAL A 44 -9.13 9.08 21.91
CA VAL A 44 -8.72 7.67 21.78
C VAL A 44 -9.81 6.82 21.11
N ALA A 45 -11.10 7.09 21.37
CA ALA A 45 -12.19 6.29 20.81
C ALA A 45 -12.48 6.57 19.34
N THR A 46 -12.26 7.80 18.86
CA THR A 46 -12.67 8.22 17.52
C THR A 46 -11.52 8.51 16.57
N GLY A 47 -10.31 8.78 17.10
CA GLY A 47 -9.18 9.26 16.30
C GLY A 47 -9.29 10.72 15.83
N GLU A 48 -10.38 11.42 16.19
CA GLU A 48 -10.59 12.81 15.79
C GLU A 48 -9.85 13.80 16.71
N PHE A 49 -9.56 14.99 16.17
CA PHE A 49 -8.80 16.06 16.81
C PHE A 49 -9.70 17.18 17.36
N LEU A 50 -9.44 17.57 18.60
CA LEU A 50 -10.12 18.70 19.24
C LEU A 50 -9.83 20.00 18.49
N THR A 51 -10.90 20.71 18.11
CA THR A 51 -10.83 21.87 17.22
C THR A 51 -11.48 23.10 17.86
N ALA A 52 -10.72 24.19 17.97
CA ALA A 52 -11.19 25.47 18.46
C ALA A 52 -12.18 26.13 17.49
N ALA A 53 -13.23 26.73 18.06
CA ALA A 53 -14.21 27.50 17.32
C ALA A 53 -13.71 28.91 16.98
N SER A 54 -14.24 29.52 15.93
CA SER A 54 -13.82 30.84 15.45
C SER A 54 -14.26 32.03 16.34
N GLY A 55 -14.81 31.80 17.54
CA GLY A 55 -15.34 32.86 18.39
C GLY A 55 -15.41 32.50 19.87
N SER A 56 -15.59 33.52 20.71
CA SER A 56 -15.77 33.32 22.15
C SER A 56 -17.14 32.70 22.44
N SER A 57 -17.19 31.79 23.43
CA SER A 57 -18.40 31.11 23.89
C SER A 57 -19.09 30.25 22.83
N GLN A 58 -18.35 29.79 21.83
CA GLN A 58 -18.82 28.87 20.80
C GLN A 58 -18.34 27.44 21.10
N PRO A 59 -19.17 26.41 20.89
CA PRO A 59 -18.78 25.01 21.08
C PRO A 59 -17.53 24.67 20.27
N VAL A 60 -16.58 23.99 20.91
CA VAL A 60 -15.49 23.34 20.19
C VAL A 60 -16.04 22.17 19.36
N THR A 61 -15.33 21.80 18.30
CA THR A 61 -15.71 20.72 17.39
C THR A 61 -14.61 19.67 17.31
N MET A 62 -14.86 18.63 16.53
CA MET A 62 -13.91 17.57 16.24
C MET A 62 -13.59 17.56 14.72
N SER A 63 -12.37 17.16 14.37
CA SER A 63 -11.89 17.09 12.99
C SER A 63 -11.19 15.76 12.73
N ASN A 64 -11.35 15.20 11.54
CA ASN A 64 -10.62 13.98 11.13
C ASN A 64 -9.13 14.23 10.86
N SER A 65 -8.72 15.49 10.73
CA SER A 65 -7.31 15.90 10.57
C SER A 65 -6.92 16.89 11.66
N GLY A 66 -5.71 16.74 12.17
CA GLY A 66 -5.08 17.64 13.13
C GLY A 66 -4.14 18.65 12.46
N ASP A 67 -4.24 18.91 11.16
CA ASP A 67 -3.29 19.76 10.43
C ASP A 67 -3.65 21.25 10.48
N ALA A 68 -4.93 21.55 10.76
CA ALA A 68 -5.40 22.92 10.83
C ALA A 68 -4.94 23.58 12.13
N GLN A 69 -4.47 24.83 12.07
CA GLN A 69 -3.91 25.52 13.24
C GLN A 69 -4.89 25.69 14.42
N ASN A 70 -6.20 25.68 14.15
CA ASN A 70 -7.21 25.69 15.21
C ASN A 70 -7.36 24.34 15.93
N THR A 71 -6.54 23.32 15.61
CA THR A 71 -6.43 22.05 16.34
C THR A 71 -5.22 21.99 17.28
N TYR A 72 -4.48 23.10 17.39
CA TYR A 72 -3.24 23.19 18.15
C TYR A 72 -3.50 23.79 19.54
N TRP A 73 -2.91 23.16 20.55
CA TRP A 73 -3.17 23.47 21.95
C TRP A 73 -1.88 23.51 22.77
N SER A 74 -1.76 24.48 23.66
CA SER A 74 -0.69 24.53 24.67
C SER A 74 -1.28 24.41 26.09
N PHE A 75 -0.47 23.92 27.03
CA PHE A 75 -0.88 23.76 28.43
C PHE A 75 -0.16 24.79 29.28
N ILE A 76 -0.89 25.78 29.79
CA ILE A 76 -0.31 26.88 30.55
C ILE A 76 -0.64 26.75 32.03
N GLU A 77 0.39 26.67 32.87
CA GLU A 77 0.23 26.57 34.32
C GLU A 77 -0.53 27.79 34.88
N SER A 78 -1.53 27.52 35.71
CA SER A 78 -2.41 28.50 36.34
C SER A 78 -2.63 28.15 37.81
N GLY A 79 -1.60 28.44 38.62
CA GLY A 79 -1.57 28.04 40.02
C GLY A 79 -1.40 26.53 40.14
N ALA A 80 -2.34 25.85 40.81
CA ALA A 80 -2.31 24.39 40.95
C ALA A 80 -3.03 23.66 39.80
N TYR A 81 -3.37 24.33 38.70
CA TYR A 81 -4.17 23.81 37.56
C TYR A 81 -3.54 24.23 36.24
N TYR A 82 -4.09 23.78 35.12
CA TYR A 82 -3.70 24.20 33.78
C TYR A 82 -4.84 24.91 33.04
N ASN A 83 -4.50 25.88 32.21
CA ASN A 83 -5.33 26.30 31.09
C ASN A 83 -4.95 25.47 29.86
N ILE A 84 -5.95 25.08 29.06
CA ILE A 84 -5.74 24.50 27.74
C ILE A 84 -5.95 25.63 26.75
N ASP A 85 -4.88 26.18 26.22
CA ASP A 85 -4.88 27.37 25.36
C ASP A 85 -4.85 27.00 23.89
N SER A 86 -5.62 27.72 23.08
CA SER A 86 -5.74 27.49 21.64
C SER A 86 -4.72 28.34 20.90
N GLU A 87 -3.88 27.69 20.08
CA GLU A 87 -2.88 28.35 19.23
C GLU A 87 -3.46 28.81 17.88
N SER A 88 -4.80 28.84 17.77
CA SER A 88 -5.51 29.39 16.61
C SER A 88 -5.12 30.85 16.37
N VAL A 89 -4.90 31.21 15.10
CA VAL A 89 -4.69 32.61 14.67
C VAL A 89 -5.98 33.34 14.29
N SER A 90 -7.10 32.63 14.21
CA SER A 90 -8.38 33.20 13.81
C SER A 90 -9.52 32.64 14.66
N GLY A 91 -9.95 33.44 15.65
CA GLY A 91 -11.08 33.09 16.48
C GLY A 91 -10.80 31.99 17.50
N GLY A 92 -11.40 32.11 18.68
CA GLY A 92 -11.16 31.17 19.79
C GLY A 92 -9.68 31.05 20.19
N THR A 93 -8.92 32.15 20.08
CA THR A 93 -7.46 32.25 20.32
C THR A 93 -7.11 32.31 21.81
N GLY A 94 -7.87 31.61 22.63
CA GLY A 94 -7.76 31.67 24.08
C GLY A 94 -8.17 30.34 24.70
N ILE A 95 -8.29 30.35 26.01
CA ILE A 95 -8.37 29.12 26.79
C ILE A 95 -9.74 28.43 26.70
N LEU A 96 -9.74 27.10 26.77
CA LEU A 96 -10.96 26.28 26.85
C LEU A 96 -11.75 26.55 28.13
N ARG A 97 -13.07 26.49 27.98
CA ARG A 97 -14.02 26.70 29.08
C ARG A 97 -14.99 25.53 29.23
N ALA A 98 -15.15 25.06 30.46
CA ALA A 98 -16.14 24.09 30.93
C ALA A 98 -17.22 24.79 31.78
N PRO A 99 -18.27 25.36 31.15
CA PRO A 99 -19.20 26.31 31.78
C PRO A 99 -20.28 25.67 32.67
N GLY A 100 -20.38 24.35 32.76
CA GLY A 100 -21.42 23.66 33.55
C GLY A 100 -22.79 23.60 32.87
N ALA A 101 -23.85 23.29 33.64
CA ALA A 101 -25.20 22.99 33.13
C ALA A 101 -25.89 24.17 32.40
N GLY A 102 -25.49 25.41 32.68
CA GLY A 102 -26.03 26.63 32.06
C GLY A 102 -25.14 27.20 30.95
N GLY A 103 -24.30 26.36 30.33
CA GLY A 103 -23.31 26.78 29.34
C GLY A 103 -23.92 27.36 28.05
N PRO A 104 -23.22 28.28 27.37
CA PRO A 104 -23.70 28.94 26.16
C PRO A 104 -23.86 27.99 24.96
N GLY A 105 -23.15 26.86 24.94
CA GLY A 105 -23.28 25.81 23.92
C GLY A 105 -24.33 24.74 24.25
N GLY A 106 -24.99 24.84 25.40
CA GLY A 106 -25.79 23.75 25.98
C GLY A 106 -25.21 23.27 27.31
N ALA A 107 -25.94 22.37 27.98
CA ALA A 107 -25.54 21.86 29.29
C ALA A 107 -24.20 21.13 29.19
N TYR A 108 -23.20 21.63 29.91
CA TYR A 108 -21.85 21.06 29.99
C TYR A 108 -21.08 20.99 28.66
N VAL A 109 -21.53 21.72 27.65
CA VAL A 109 -20.80 21.83 26.38
C VAL A 109 -19.55 22.68 26.59
N VAL A 110 -18.40 22.15 26.18
CA VAL A 110 -17.11 22.83 26.24
C VAL A 110 -17.03 23.83 25.10
N VAL A 111 -16.52 25.03 25.39
CA VAL A 111 -16.52 26.14 24.44
C VAL A 111 -15.16 26.81 24.36
N SER A 112 -14.82 27.33 23.18
CA SER A 112 -13.68 28.23 22.99
C SER A 112 -13.95 29.58 23.65
N THR A 113 -12.88 30.25 24.08
CA THR A 113 -12.95 31.64 24.56
C THR A 113 -11.92 32.52 23.86
N LEU A 114 -11.94 33.81 24.15
CA LEU A 114 -10.89 34.75 23.77
C LEU A 114 -10.09 35.22 25.00
N LYS A 115 -10.18 34.50 26.12
CA LYS A 115 -9.45 34.84 27.34
C LYS A 115 -8.05 34.28 27.24
N ALA A 116 -7.05 35.14 27.33
CA ALA A 116 -5.65 34.73 27.34
C ALA A 116 -5.28 33.99 28.64
N PRO A 117 -4.37 33.00 28.56
CA PRO A 117 -3.74 32.41 29.74
C PRO A 117 -2.63 33.34 30.31
N PRO A 118 -2.20 33.12 31.56
CA PRO A 118 -2.83 32.25 32.55
C PRO A 118 -4.08 32.92 33.15
N ALA A 119 -5.15 32.15 33.34
CA ALA A 119 -6.37 32.59 33.98
C ALA A 119 -6.87 31.59 35.04
N ALA A 120 -7.11 32.07 36.26
CA ALA A 120 -7.53 31.25 37.39
C ALA A 120 -9.05 31.01 37.50
N ASP A 121 -9.82 31.30 36.44
CA ASP A 121 -11.27 31.06 36.50
C ASP A 121 -11.53 29.56 36.66
N THR A 122 -12.41 29.19 37.58
CA THR A 122 -12.70 27.78 37.87
C THR A 122 -13.25 27.03 36.67
N ASP A 123 -13.97 27.72 35.79
CA ASP A 123 -14.54 27.13 34.58
C ASP A 123 -13.57 27.11 33.39
N LYS A 124 -12.30 27.51 33.56
CA LYS A 124 -11.26 27.52 32.50
C LYS A 124 -9.95 26.85 32.93
N THR A 125 -9.98 26.23 34.11
CA THR A 125 -8.84 25.53 34.71
C THR A 125 -9.14 24.03 34.77
N TRP A 126 -8.13 23.23 34.47
CA TRP A 126 -8.23 21.79 34.30
C TRP A 126 -7.16 21.09 35.15
N THR A 127 -7.52 19.92 35.68
CA THR A 127 -6.58 18.99 36.31
C THR A 127 -6.22 17.94 35.27
N ILE A 128 -4.92 17.67 35.10
CA ILE A 128 -4.43 16.66 34.15
C ILE A 128 -4.17 15.36 34.93
N TYR A 129 -4.61 14.25 34.34
CA TYR A 129 -4.30 12.90 34.79
C TYR A 129 -3.64 12.14 33.64
N HIS A 130 -2.49 11.52 33.89
CA HIS A 130 -1.74 10.73 32.91
C HIS A 130 -1.80 9.24 33.26
N ASN A 131 -2.15 8.42 32.26
CA ASN A 131 -2.01 6.99 32.35
C ASN A 131 -0.73 6.55 31.64
N ALA A 132 0.30 6.24 32.43
CA ALA A 132 1.59 5.81 31.90
C ALA A 132 1.57 4.43 31.19
N THR A 133 0.48 3.66 31.30
CA THR A 133 0.39 2.32 30.68
C THR A 133 0.11 2.40 29.18
N ASP A 134 -0.76 3.33 28.79
CA ASP A 134 -1.21 3.52 27.40
C ASP A 134 -0.87 4.91 26.84
N ASP A 135 -0.14 5.72 27.63
CA ASP A 135 0.26 7.10 27.34
C ASP A 135 -0.92 8.01 26.97
N THR A 136 -2.02 7.87 27.72
CA THR A 136 -3.23 8.68 27.54
C THR A 136 -3.43 9.69 28.67
N TYR A 137 -4.17 10.75 28.36
CA TYR A 137 -4.42 11.88 29.26
C TYR A 137 -5.93 12.11 29.44
N ARG A 138 -6.32 12.52 30.65
CA ARG A 138 -7.68 12.97 30.97
C ARG A 138 -7.64 14.37 31.57
N PHE A 139 -8.59 15.21 31.18
CA PHE A 139 -8.68 16.61 31.61
C PHE A 139 -9.93 16.83 32.46
N GLU A 140 -9.77 16.88 33.78
CA GLU A 140 -10.87 17.10 34.70
C GLU A 140 -11.16 18.60 34.85
N SER A 141 -12.38 18.99 34.56
CA SER A 141 -12.88 20.34 34.88
C SER A 141 -12.99 20.52 36.40
N ARG A 142 -13.01 21.75 36.90
CA ARG A 142 -13.24 22.00 38.35
C ARG A 142 -14.67 21.71 38.82
N THR A 143 -15.52 21.15 37.95
CA THR A 143 -16.76 20.49 38.38
C THR A 143 -16.42 19.05 38.73
N ALA A 144 -16.30 18.76 40.02
CA ALA A 144 -15.74 17.52 40.55
C ALA A 144 -16.24 16.25 39.83
N GLY A 145 -15.29 15.42 39.41
CA GLY A 145 -15.51 14.14 38.76
C GLY A 145 -15.94 14.24 37.30
N ARG A 146 -15.76 15.40 36.63
CA ARG A 146 -16.13 15.58 35.22
C ARG A 146 -14.93 15.85 34.31
N PHE A 147 -14.80 15.07 33.26
CA PHE A 147 -13.69 15.06 32.32
C PHE A 147 -14.11 15.51 30.92
N LEU A 148 -13.19 16.15 30.19
CA LEU A 148 -13.34 16.46 28.76
C LEU A 148 -13.70 15.18 27.99
N TYR A 149 -14.81 15.23 27.25
CA TYR A 149 -15.44 14.04 26.67
C TYR A 149 -16.04 14.34 25.30
N GLN A 150 -15.82 13.43 24.35
CA GLN A 150 -16.46 13.50 23.03
C GLN A 150 -17.74 12.65 23.00
N GLU A 151 -18.88 13.29 22.78
CA GLU A 151 -20.17 12.61 22.64
C GLU A 151 -20.27 11.84 21.31
N VAL A 152 -21.16 10.84 21.24
CA VAL A 152 -21.44 10.04 20.03
C VAL A 152 -21.77 10.92 18.82
N ASN A 153 -22.41 12.07 19.05
CA ASN A 153 -22.83 13.00 18.01
C ASN A 153 -21.74 14.03 17.62
N GLY A 154 -20.51 13.88 18.12
CA GLY A 154 -19.37 14.78 17.88
C GLY A 154 -19.32 16.03 18.76
N THR A 155 -20.33 16.27 19.61
CA THR A 155 -20.29 17.39 20.56
C THR A 155 -19.26 17.13 21.65
N VAL A 156 -18.51 18.15 22.06
CA VAL A 156 -17.56 18.01 23.17
C VAL A 156 -18.16 18.57 24.45
N THR A 157 -18.26 17.73 25.47
CA THR A 157 -18.80 18.05 26.78
C THR A 157 -17.75 17.80 27.87
N HIS A 158 -18.09 18.12 29.12
CA HIS A 158 -17.35 17.60 30.26
C HIS A 158 -18.29 16.79 31.16
N ILE A 159 -18.09 15.48 31.32
CA ILE A 159 -19.04 14.57 32.00
C ILE A 159 -18.37 13.68 33.04
N SER A 160 -19.17 13.09 33.93
CA SER A 160 -18.68 12.10 34.88
C SER A 160 -18.74 10.71 34.27
N VAL A 161 -17.57 10.12 34.06
CA VAL A 161 -17.38 8.85 33.35
C VAL A 161 -16.14 8.13 33.86
N SER A 162 -16.13 6.80 33.80
CA SER A 162 -14.95 6.00 34.13
C SER A 162 -13.79 6.26 33.17
N ASP A 163 -12.57 5.97 33.63
CA ASP A 163 -11.35 5.97 32.83
C ASP A 163 -11.33 4.89 31.74
N THR A 164 -12.14 3.84 31.89
CA THR A 164 -12.33 2.80 30.86
C THR A 164 -13.14 3.26 29.64
N ASP A 165 -13.66 4.49 29.62
CA ASP A 165 -14.35 5.04 28.46
C ASP A 165 -13.39 5.94 27.67
N ASP A 166 -12.96 5.41 26.52
CA ASP A 166 -11.96 6.03 25.66
C ASP A 166 -12.40 7.35 25.04
N ARG A 167 -13.68 7.71 25.11
CA ARG A 167 -14.13 9.06 24.71
C ARG A 167 -13.71 10.14 25.69
N SER A 168 -13.28 9.76 26.90
CA SER A 168 -12.68 10.68 27.88
C SER A 168 -11.15 10.66 27.89
N ASN A 169 -10.53 9.77 27.11
CA ASN A 169 -9.09 9.59 27.03
C ASN A 169 -8.55 10.27 25.77
N TRP A 170 -7.42 10.96 25.91
CA TRP A 170 -6.84 11.78 24.85
C TRP A 170 -5.36 11.47 24.68
N LYS A 171 -4.89 11.37 23.43
CA LYS A 171 -3.46 11.38 23.09
C LYS A 171 -3.00 12.81 22.85
N LEU A 172 -1.86 13.17 23.44
CA LEU A 172 -1.19 14.44 23.20
C LEU A 172 -0.12 14.25 22.14
N ILE A 173 -0.45 14.59 20.89
CA ILE A 173 0.48 14.47 19.77
C ILE A 173 1.29 15.77 19.67
N PRO A 174 2.60 15.78 19.95
CA PRO A 174 3.39 16.99 19.88
C PRO A 174 3.41 17.54 18.45
N LEU A 175 3.13 18.83 18.32
CA LEU A 175 3.31 19.58 17.10
C LEU A 175 4.76 20.06 17.06
N VAL A 176 5.54 19.46 16.17
CA VAL A 176 6.84 20.00 15.81
C VAL A 176 6.61 21.22 14.90
N GLN A 177 6.57 22.43 15.47
CA GLN A 177 6.67 23.66 14.67
C GLN A 177 8.10 23.79 14.15
N ASN A 178 8.42 23.05 13.10
CA ASN A 178 9.64 23.31 12.38
C ASN A 178 9.43 24.57 11.52
N PRO A 179 10.34 25.56 11.59
CA PRO A 179 10.47 26.53 10.52
C PRO A 179 10.55 25.75 9.19
N VAL A 180 9.94 26.27 8.13
CA VAL A 180 10.08 25.66 6.80
C VAL A 180 11.59 25.51 6.52
N GLY A 181 12.06 24.26 6.37
CA GLY A 181 13.48 23.97 6.18
C GLY A 181 14.35 23.89 7.45
N GLY A 182 13.76 23.87 8.65
CA GLY A 182 14.47 23.71 9.92
C GLY A 182 15.19 22.36 10.05
N ILE A 183 16.34 22.36 10.73
CA ILE A 183 17.14 21.18 11.04
C ILE A 183 16.60 20.56 12.33
N ALA A 184 16.24 19.27 12.31
CA ALA A 184 15.82 18.58 13.53
C ALA A 184 17.01 18.35 14.49
N PRO A 185 16.80 18.29 15.81
CA PRO A 185 17.90 18.16 16.78
C PRO A 185 18.76 16.91 16.60
N ASP A 186 18.19 15.87 15.99
CA ASP A 186 18.83 14.59 15.69
C ASP A 186 18.98 14.34 14.18
N GLU A 187 18.93 15.39 13.36
CA GLU A 187 19.21 15.32 11.93
C GLU A 187 20.71 15.30 11.66
N ASP A 188 21.16 14.37 10.82
CA ASP A 188 22.54 14.37 10.33
C ASP A 188 22.67 15.40 9.21
N THR A 189 23.49 16.42 9.44
CA THR A 189 23.79 17.48 8.47
C THR A 189 25.21 17.39 7.93
N ASN A 190 25.90 16.26 8.12
CA ASN A 190 27.26 16.07 7.61
C ASN A 190 27.24 16.12 6.07
N PRO A 191 28.04 16.99 5.42
CA PRO A 191 28.11 17.04 3.96
C PRO A 191 28.84 15.84 3.35
N ASP A 192 29.64 15.10 4.12
CA ASP A 192 30.28 13.87 3.65
C ASP A 192 29.28 12.70 3.73
N LEU A 193 28.88 12.22 2.57
CA LEU A 193 27.94 11.11 2.41
C LEU A 193 28.64 9.76 2.17
N SER A 194 29.97 9.74 2.17
CA SER A 194 30.75 8.52 1.96
C SER A 194 30.77 7.63 3.22
N CYS A 195 31.01 6.34 3.02
CA CYS A 195 31.25 5.46 4.16
C CYS A 195 32.56 5.87 4.86
N PRO A 196 32.60 5.92 6.21
CA PRO A 196 33.78 6.35 6.93
C PRO A 196 35.01 5.54 6.55
N ALA A 197 36.13 6.22 6.31
CA ALA A 197 37.40 5.58 5.97
C ALA A 197 37.94 4.65 7.08
N SER A 198 37.42 4.78 8.31
CA SER A 198 37.68 3.87 9.43
C SER A 198 37.11 2.47 9.20
N GLY A 199 36.07 2.33 8.35
CA GLY A 199 35.32 1.10 8.19
C GLY A 199 34.46 0.73 9.41
N GLU A 200 34.17 1.69 10.29
CA GLU A 200 33.53 1.40 11.58
C GLU A 200 32.12 0.78 11.45
N PHE A 201 31.41 1.07 10.36
CA PHE A 201 30.09 0.52 10.04
C PHE A 201 30.16 -0.53 8.90
N GLN A 202 31.37 -0.94 8.49
CA GLN A 202 31.56 -2.01 7.50
C GLN A 202 31.52 -3.36 8.22
N ASN A 203 30.32 -3.75 8.60
CA ASN A 203 30.06 -4.89 9.48
C ASN A 203 30.17 -6.25 8.78
N ASP A 204 31.22 -6.50 7.99
CA ASP A 204 31.39 -7.59 7.01
C ASP A 204 31.13 -9.05 7.47
N ASN A 205 30.87 -9.27 8.75
CA ASN A 205 30.59 -10.59 9.33
C ASN A 205 29.11 -10.83 9.65
N THR A 206 28.27 -9.79 9.73
CA THR A 206 26.83 -9.94 9.98
C THR A 206 26.02 -8.74 9.49
N ARG A 207 24.77 -8.98 9.06
CA ARG A 207 23.77 -7.92 8.83
C ARG A 207 22.93 -7.61 10.06
N GLU A 208 22.98 -8.47 11.07
CA GLU A 208 22.17 -8.36 12.29
C GLU A 208 22.93 -7.55 13.35
N VAL A 209 23.53 -6.44 12.93
CA VAL A 209 24.26 -5.52 13.81
C VAL A 209 23.22 -4.70 14.55
N ASP A 210 23.29 -4.72 15.88
CA ASP A 210 22.31 -4.04 16.71
C ASP A 210 22.92 -3.64 18.05
N ILE A 211 22.30 -2.64 18.69
CA ILE A 211 22.63 -2.27 20.06
C ILE A 211 21.89 -3.20 21.05
N PRO A 212 22.40 -3.37 22.28
CA PRO A 212 21.65 -4.07 23.32
C PRO A 212 20.33 -3.37 23.63
N ASP A 213 19.26 -4.16 23.80
CA ASP A 213 17.95 -3.68 24.25
C ASP A 213 17.35 -2.56 23.39
N ALA A 214 17.54 -2.62 22.07
CA ALA A 214 17.00 -1.66 21.12
C ALA A 214 15.48 -1.44 21.31
N VAL A 215 15.04 -0.17 21.31
CA VAL A 215 13.63 0.21 21.51
C VAL A 215 12.73 -0.16 20.33
N ASN A 216 13.33 -0.44 19.16
CA ASN A 216 12.61 -0.78 17.95
C ASN A 216 12.51 -2.31 17.76
N VAL A 217 11.29 -2.80 17.56
CA VAL A 217 11.00 -4.25 17.48
C VAL A 217 11.47 -4.88 16.17
N GLY A 218 11.86 -6.15 16.23
CA GLY A 218 12.27 -6.93 15.05
C GLY A 218 13.78 -7.07 14.88
N VAL A 219 14.18 -7.92 13.94
CA VAL A 219 15.58 -8.29 13.70
C VAL A 219 16.21 -7.34 12.68
N ALA A 220 17.31 -6.68 13.05
CA ALA A 220 18.05 -5.77 12.18
C ALA A 220 18.58 -6.48 10.92
N ASP A 221 18.51 -5.78 9.79
CA ASP A 221 19.07 -6.12 8.49
C ASP A 221 19.79 -4.86 7.97
N ASP A 222 21.00 -4.66 8.51
CA ASP A 222 21.91 -3.59 8.14
C ASP A 222 22.77 -4.04 6.94
N ARG A 223 22.73 -3.22 5.90
CA ARG A 223 23.55 -3.41 4.70
C ARG A 223 24.25 -2.13 4.28
N THR A 224 24.22 -1.06 5.08
CA THR A 224 24.91 0.18 4.77
C THR A 224 26.23 0.26 5.52
N CYS A 225 27.23 0.93 4.95
CA CYS A 225 28.44 1.31 5.67
C CYS A 225 28.45 2.79 6.10
N TYR A 226 27.31 3.47 5.99
CA TYR A 226 27.21 4.89 6.35
C TYR A 226 27.04 5.10 7.86
N SER A 227 26.23 4.25 8.49
CA SER A 227 25.90 4.29 9.91
C SER A 227 25.31 2.96 10.34
N ASP A 228 25.43 2.61 11.61
CA ASP A 228 24.64 1.53 12.21
C ASP A 228 23.32 2.07 12.80
N TYR A 229 22.41 1.16 13.16
CA TYR A 229 21.28 1.50 14.03
C TYR A 229 21.78 2.15 15.32
N SER A 230 21.19 3.29 15.67
CA SER A 230 21.43 4.00 16.93
C SER A 230 20.14 4.60 17.45
N GLU A 231 20.18 5.24 18.61
CA GLU A 231 19.00 5.86 19.23
C GLU A 231 19.25 7.32 19.62
N SER A 232 18.25 8.16 19.42
CA SER A 232 18.23 9.56 19.86
C SER A 232 17.07 9.80 20.83
N SER A 233 17.17 10.79 21.72
CA SER A 233 16.08 11.18 22.63
C SER A 233 15.72 12.64 22.41
N VAL A 234 14.61 12.88 21.70
CA VAL A 234 14.11 14.20 21.31
C VAL A 234 12.58 14.20 21.35
N TYR A 235 11.96 15.35 21.62
CA TYR A 235 10.49 15.50 21.70
C TYR A 235 9.83 14.52 22.68
N GLY A 236 10.46 14.28 23.83
CA GLY A 236 9.95 13.40 24.88
C GLY A 236 9.98 11.90 24.57
N GLN A 237 10.57 11.48 23.44
CA GLN A 237 10.56 10.09 22.98
C GLN A 237 11.97 9.62 22.60
N THR A 238 12.20 8.31 22.70
CA THR A 238 13.41 7.65 22.18
C THR A 238 13.13 7.13 20.77
N TRP A 239 13.96 7.54 19.82
CA TRP A 239 13.82 7.24 18.39
C TRP A 239 14.95 6.35 17.92
N GLY A 240 14.62 5.24 17.26
CA GLY A 240 15.56 4.51 16.42
C GLY A 240 15.97 5.36 15.22
N VAL A 241 17.27 5.44 14.96
CA VAL A 241 17.90 6.25 13.92
C VAL A 241 18.29 5.35 12.76
N TYR A 242 17.74 5.65 11.57
CA TYR A 242 17.97 4.89 10.34
C TYR A 242 18.47 5.85 9.25
N ASN A 243 19.77 5.91 9.06
CA ASN A 243 20.41 6.75 8.06
C ASN A 243 21.08 5.88 6.98
N ILE A 244 20.87 6.21 5.70
CA ILE A 244 21.56 5.55 4.59
C ILE A 244 21.95 6.57 3.53
N THR A 245 23.08 6.36 2.85
CA THR A 245 23.52 7.20 1.73
C THR A 245 23.64 6.42 0.43
N ASN A 246 23.64 7.16 -0.69
CA ASN A 246 23.89 6.56 -2.00
C ASN A 246 25.23 5.80 -2.03
N ASN A 247 25.26 4.63 -2.67
CA ASN A 247 26.43 3.75 -2.78
C ASN A 247 27.00 3.20 -1.46
N SER A 248 26.25 3.27 -0.36
CA SER A 248 26.71 2.74 0.93
C SER A 248 26.46 1.23 1.12
N ASN A 249 25.90 0.51 0.13
CA ASN A 249 25.68 -0.93 0.27
C ASN A 249 26.99 -1.69 0.12
N HIS A 250 27.58 -2.11 1.25
CA HIS A 250 28.83 -2.86 1.29
C HIS A 250 28.61 -4.38 1.32
N TRP A 251 27.38 -4.83 1.60
CA TRP A 251 27.08 -6.23 1.86
C TRP A 251 26.65 -7.00 0.61
N ASP A 252 25.69 -6.45 -0.14
CA ASP A 252 25.18 -7.10 -1.35
C ASP A 252 26.18 -6.95 -2.50
N ALA A 253 26.12 -7.85 -3.49
CA ALA A 253 27.01 -7.79 -4.65
C ALA A 253 26.94 -6.41 -5.33
N PRO A 254 28.08 -5.82 -5.75
CA PRO A 254 28.10 -4.48 -6.34
C PRO A 254 27.10 -4.33 -7.50
N ASN A 255 26.40 -3.20 -7.53
CA ASN A 255 25.40 -2.85 -8.56
C ASN A 255 24.14 -3.76 -8.60
N THR A 256 23.79 -4.43 -7.50
CA THR A 256 22.56 -5.24 -7.42
C THR A 256 21.45 -4.55 -6.63
N LEU A 257 21.58 -4.50 -5.31
CA LEU A 257 20.56 -3.97 -4.40
C LEU A 257 20.96 -2.62 -3.83
N GLN A 258 19.95 -1.82 -3.51
CA GLN A 258 20.11 -0.52 -2.86
C GLN A 258 20.43 -0.68 -1.36
N PRO A 259 21.11 0.30 -0.74
CA PRO A 259 21.39 0.29 0.70
C PRO A 259 20.11 0.25 1.53
N ARG A 260 20.21 -0.35 2.72
CA ARG A 260 19.14 -0.42 3.69
C ARG A 260 19.69 -0.53 5.11
N ILE A 261 18.89 -0.04 6.05
CA ILE A 261 18.87 -0.49 7.45
C ILE A 261 17.40 -0.73 7.73
N GLU A 262 16.99 -2.00 7.80
CA GLU A 262 15.60 -2.36 8.08
C GLU A 262 15.52 -3.26 9.31
N ARG A 263 14.35 -3.33 9.93
CA ARG A 263 13.98 -4.41 10.86
C ARG A 263 12.98 -5.33 10.20
N SER A 264 13.24 -6.62 10.30
CA SER A 264 12.34 -7.66 9.83
C SER A 264 11.49 -8.22 10.96
N LEU A 265 10.20 -8.33 10.70
CA LEU A 265 9.21 -8.83 11.64
C LEU A 265 8.85 -10.28 11.28
N SER A 266 8.56 -11.11 12.29
CA SER A 266 8.26 -12.52 12.06
C SER A 266 6.96 -12.66 11.28
N ARG A 267 6.99 -13.21 10.07
CA ARG A 267 5.80 -13.29 9.20
C ARG A 267 4.65 -14.10 9.83
N SER A 268 3.42 -13.75 9.48
CA SER A 268 2.27 -14.64 9.62
C SER A 268 2.29 -15.62 8.44
N VAL A 269 2.47 -16.91 8.71
CA VAL A 269 2.62 -17.96 7.68
C VAL A 269 1.35 -18.77 7.47
N ALA A 270 0.20 -18.18 7.81
CA ALA A 270 -1.11 -18.77 7.64
C ALA A 270 -2.00 -17.90 6.76
N THR A 271 -2.95 -18.55 6.08
CA THR A 271 -3.78 -17.95 5.02
C THR A 271 -5.26 -18.00 5.33
N GLY A 272 -5.66 -18.58 6.48
CA GLY A 272 -7.06 -18.62 6.90
C GLY A 272 -7.56 -17.23 7.28
N VAL A 273 -8.86 -16.99 7.09
CA VAL A 273 -9.53 -15.75 7.47
C VAL A 273 -9.25 -15.42 8.94
N GLY A 274 -8.79 -14.19 9.20
CA GLY A 274 -8.35 -13.71 10.51
C GLY A 274 -6.84 -13.81 10.73
N SER A 275 -6.07 -14.39 9.81
CA SER A 275 -4.60 -14.35 9.88
C SER A 275 -4.09 -12.95 9.53
N TYR A 276 -3.19 -12.39 10.33
CA TYR A 276 -2.58 -11.09 10.03
C TYR A 276 -1.20 -10.91 10.67
N ALA A 277 -0.44 -9.95 10.14
CA ALA A 277 0.74 -9.34 10.72
C ALA A 277 0.46 -7.84 10.87
N LYS A 278 0.57 -7.30 12.09
CA LYS A 278 0.24 -5.91 12.41
C LYS A 278 1.44 -5.22 13.03
N PHE A 279 1.86 -4.12 12.42
CA PHE A 279 2.91 -3.25 12.91
C PHE A 279 2.31 -1.88 13.23
N THR A 280 2.71 -1.31 14.37
CA THR A 280 2.45 0.10 14.68
C THR A 280 3.76 0.79 15.05
N GLY A 281 3.81 2.11 14.87
CA GLY A 281 4.93 2.93 15.33
C GLY A 281 4.71 4.40 15.01
N THR A 282 5.60 5.25 15.50
CA THR A 282 5.59 6.69 15.24
C THR A 282 6.80 7.04 14.38
N LEU A 283 6.58 7.76 13.29
CA LEU A 283 7.56 8.10 12.25
C LEU A 283 7.87 9.59 12.25
N ARG A 284 9.14 9.93 12.04
CA ARG A 284 9.56 11.23 11.47
C ARG A 284 10.42 10.99 10.24
N ILE A 285 10.18 11.79 9.20
CA ILE A 285 10.99 11.81 7.98
C ILE A 285 11.81 13.09 7.99
N LEU A 286 13.13 12.99 7.90
CA LEU A 286 14.02 14.16 7.92
C LEU A 286 14.62 14.44 6.55
N GLU A 287 14.93 13.41 5.79
CA GLU A 287 15.53 13.49 4.45
C GLU A 287 15.21 12.20 3.67
N VAL A 288 15.04 12.30 2.36
CA VAL A 288 14.95 11.14 1.46
C VAL A 288 15.89 11.30 0.27
N GLY A 289 16.21 10.19 -0.39
CA GLY A 289 17.09 10.19 -1.56
C GLY A 289 16.53 11.03 -2.71
N ASP A 290 17.43 11.67 -3.44
CA ASP A 290 17.13 12.50 -4.60
C ASP A 290 18.26 12.38 -5.63
N THR A 291 17.89 12.07 -6.88
CA THR A 291 18.82 12.04 -8.02
C THR A 291 18.85 13.37 -8.76
N ASP A 292 17.69 13.90 -9.14
CA ASP A 292 17.47 15.09 -10.00
C ASP A 292 15.96 15.20 -10.41
N GLY A 293 14.99 14.84 -9.55
CA GLY A 293 13.55 14.92 -9.88
C GLY A 293 13.05 13.80 -10.82
N THR A 294 13.62 12.60 -10.74
CA THR A 294 13.30 11.47 -11.63
C THR A 294 12.43 10.40 -10.96
N ASN A 295 12.02 9.36 -11.69
CA ASN A 295 11.36 8.18 -11.11
C ASN A 295 12.28 7.34 -10.20
N GLN A 296 13.49 7.81 -9.90
CA GLN A 296 14.44 7.14 -9.00
C GLN A 296 14.53 7.77 -7.62
N ASP A 297 13.88 8.91 -7.40
CA ASP A 297 13.89 9.63 -6.13
C ASP A 297 13.08 8.91 -5.06
N GLY A 298 13.32 9.33 -3.82
CA GLY A 298 12.63 8.87 -2.64
C GLY A 298 13.25 7.64 -1.99
N SER A 299 12.72 7.35 -0.81
CA SER A 299 13.16 6.29 0.07
C SER A 299 11.98 5.56 0.69
N TYR A 300 12.04 4.24 0.73
CA TYR A 300 11.03 3.40 1.34
C TYR A 300 11.13 3.45 2.87
N LEU A 301 10.00 3.70 3.52
CA LEU A 301 9.86 3.75 4.98
C LEU A 301 9.46 2.38 5.57
N MET A 302 8.61 1.65 4.85
CA MET A 302 8.17 0.29 5.20
C MET A 302 7.69 -0.46 3.96
N GLN A 303 7.55 -1.78 4.06
CA GLN A 303 7.10 -2.63 2.96
C GLN A 303 6.32 -3.85 3.44
N THR A 304 5.33 -4.23 2.65
CA THR A 304 4.62 -5.50 2.73
C THR A 304 5.31 -6.53 1.85
N LYS A 305 5.51 -7.74 2.37
CA LYS A 305 6.11 -8.87 1.65
C LYS A 305 5.32 -10.14 1.91
N GLY A 306 5.41 -11.07 0.99
CA GLY A 306 4.83 -12.40 1.15
C GLY A 306 5.09 -13.26 -0.07
N LYS A 307 5.44 -14.53 0.15
CA LYS A 307 5.60 -15.52 -0.91
C LYS A 307 4.25 -15.91 -1.51
N HIS A 308 4.32 -16.53 -2.69
CA HIS A 308 3.15 -17.00 -3.42
C HIS A 308 3.43 -18.28 -4.23
N THR A 309 2.37 -19.04 -4.52
CA THR A 309 2.41 -20.22 -5.42
C THR A 309 2.46 -19.79 -6.89
N GLY A 310 2.72 -20.72 -7.82
CA GLY A 310 2.66 -20.47 -9.26
C GLY A 310 3.87 -19.72 -9.87
N GLY A 311 4.91 -19.45 -9.07
CA GLY A 311 6.12 -18.77 -9.54
C GLY A 311 5.93 -17.29 -9.92
N GLY A 312 6.90 -16.72 -10.64
CA GLY A 312 6.91 -15.30 -11.05
C GLY A 312 7.52 -14.36 -10.01
N GLY A 313 8.47 -13.53 -10.45
CA GLY A 313 9.21 -12.60 -9.59
C GLY A 313 10.40 -13.25 -8.83
N PRO A 314 11.04 -12.50 -7.93
CA PRO A 314 12.14 -12.99 -7.10
C PRO A 314 11.66 -13.91 -5.97
N ALA A 315 12.56 -14.70 -5.37
CA ALA A 315 12.24 -15.70 -4.35
C ALA A 315 11.67 -15.14 -3.02
N ASP A 316 11.94 -13.87 -2.69
CA ASP A 316 11.31 -13.14 -1.57
C ASP A 316 10.69 -11.83 -2.11
N PRO A 317 9.54 -11.93 -2.81
CA PRO A 317 8.96 -10.81 -3.53
C PRO A 317 8.35 -9.78 -2.56
N ALA A 318 8.48 -8.51 -2.91
CA ALA A 318 7.74 -7.44 -2.25
C ALA A 318 6.36 -7.31 -2.90
N ILE A 319 5.34 -7.06 -2.07
CA ILE A 319 3.95 -6.91 -2.47
C ILE A 319 3.62 -5.42 -2.66
N CYS A 320 3.94 -4.58 -1.67
CA CYS A 320 3.91 -3.14 -1.84
C CYS A 320 4.94 -2.46 -0.95
N LEU A 321 5.38 -1.27 -1.34
CA LEU A 321 6.34 -0.45 -0.61
C LEU A 321 5.79 0.96 -0.43
N TYR A 322 5.99 1.51 0.76
CA TYR A 322 5.61 2.88 1.08
C TYR A 322 6.82 3.76 0.84
N LEU A 323 6.78 4.58 -0.20
CA LEU A 323 7.87 5.41 -0.71
C LEU A 323 7.60 6.87 -0.33
N ALA A 324 8.53 7.50 0.37
CA ALA A 324 8.49 8.93 0.63
C ALA A 324 9.32 9.67 -0.44
N MET A 325 8.69 10.58 -1.18
CA MET A 325 9.33 11.40 -2.22
C MET A 325 9.53 12.83 -1.73
N PRO A 326 10.67 13.47 -2.04
CA PRO A 326 11.00 14.79 -1.51
C PRO A 326 10.11 15.87 -2.12
N VAL A 327 9.69 16.84 -1.30
CA VAL A 327 9.10 18.10 -1.74
C VAL A 327 9.99 19.24 -1.26
N TYR A 328 10.44 20.06 -2.21
CA TYR A 328 11.34 21.18 -1.91
C TYR A 328 10.59 22.48 -1.65
N GLY A 329 11.16 23.29 -0.77
CA GLY A 329 10.70 24.64 -0.47
C GLY A 329 11.85 25.51 0.01
N ASP A 330 11.57 26.80 0.16
CA ASP A 330 12.53 27.79 0.66
C ASP A 330 12.73 27.67 2.17
N ASP A 331 13.98 27.65 2.64
CA ASP A 331 14.36 27.58 4.06
C ASP A 331 14.24 28.93 4.80
N GLY A 332 13.71 29.96 4.16
CA GLY A 332 13.67 31.34 4.66
C GLY A 332 14.94 32.14 4.41
N ASN A 333 16.00 31.51 3.88
CA ASN A 333 17.28 32.14 3.52
C ASN A 333 17.54 32.11 2.00
N GLY A 334 16.57 31.68 1.18
CA GLY A 334 16.73 31.56 -0.26
C GLY A 334 17.25 30.20 -0.73
N ASN A 335 17.44 29.22 0.17
CA ASN A 335 17.92 27.89 -0.21
C ASN A 335 16.72 26.94 -0.41
N GLN A 336 16.79 26.11 -1.45
CA GLN A 336 15.83 25.03 -1.62
C GLN A 336 16.25 23.81 -0.80
N VAL A 337 15.38 23.41 0.12
CA VAL A 337 15.59 22.25 0.99
C VAL A 337 14.34 21.37 1.00
N GLN A 338 14.46 20.12 1.43
CA GLN A 338 13.31 19.24 1.61
C GLN A 338 12.48 19.76 2.78
N VAL A 339 11.22 20.10 2.53
CA VAL A 339 10.29 20.70 3.52
C VAL A 339 9.12 19.78 3.86
N SER A 340 8.79 18.85 2.96
CA SER A 340 7.78 17.82 3.18
C SER A 340 8.01 16.62 2.28
N PHE A 341 7.19 15.59 2.44
CA PHE A 341 7.35 14.31 1.76
C PHE A 341 6.02 13.78 1.26
N ASN A 342 5.92 13.52 -0.04
CA ASN A 342 4.80 12.82 -0.63
C ASN A 342 4.97 11.32 -0.39
N ILE A 343 4.15 10.74 0.48
CA ILE A 343 4.08 9.30 0.69
C ILE A 343 3.20 8.69 -0.40
N VAL A 344 3.77 7.73 -1.12
CA VAL A 344 3.10 6.95 -2.15
C VAL A 344 3.25 5.46 -1.86
N ARG A 345 2.32 4.65 -2.35
CA ARG A 345 2.40 3.19 -2.32
C ARG A 345 2.77 2.67 -3.70
N GLU A 346 3.94 2.08 -3.82
CA GLU A 346 4.36 1.29 -4.99
C GLU A 346 3.84 -0.14 -4.79
N GLN A 347 2.79 -0.52 -5.50
CA GLN A 347 2.05 -1.78 -5.30
C GLN A 347 2.11 -2.68 -6.54
N ILE A 348 2.11 -4.00 -6.34
CA ILE A 348 2.07 -4.96 -7.45
C ILE A 348 0.74 -4.92 -8.21
N ASN A 349 0.81 -5.11 -9.53
CA ASN A 349 -0.36 -5.33 -10.38
C ASN A 349 -0.78 -6.81 -10.41
N TYR A 350 0.18 -7.73 -10.17
CA TYR A 350 0.02 -9.18 -10.07
C TYR A 350 1.18 -9.76 -9.26
N ARG A 351 1.05 -10.99 -8.75
CA ARG A 351 2.05 -11.63 -7.88
C ARG A 351 3.43 -11.70 -8.55
N GLY A 352 4.44 -11.20 -7.84
CA GLY A 352 5.82 -11.11 -8.33
C GLY A 352 6.10 -9.97 -9.31
N GLY A 353 5.11 -9.10 -9.56
CA GLY A 353 5.23 -7.93 -10.41
C GLY A 353 6.39 -7.00 -10.03
N SER A 354 7.15 -6.58 -11.05
CA SER A 354 8.24 -5.62 -10.92
C SER A 354 8.36 -4.78 -12.18
N GLY A 355 9.03 -3.62 -12.07
CA GLY A 355 9.10 -2.66 -13.18
C GLY A 355 7.78 -1.95 -13.44
N ALA A 356 7.72 -1.21 -14.55
CA ALA A 356 6.59 -0.34 -14.88
C ALA A 356 5.29 -1.11 -15.16
N ASP A 357 5.38 -2.30 -15.77
CA ASP A 357 4.19 -3.11 -16.11
C ASP A 357 3.70 -3.90 -14.89
N GLY A 358 4.61 -4.29 -14.00
CA GLY A 358 4.30 -5.13 -12.85
C GLY A 358 3.87 -4.36 -11.60
N ARG A 359 4.00 -3.03 -11.58
CA ARG A 359 3.69 -2.20 -10.40
C ARG A 359 3.05 -0.88 -10.77
N SER A 360 2.18 -0.41 -9.88
CA SER A 360 1.54 0.91 -9.94
C SER A 360 1.96 1.75 -8.74
N ILE A 361 1.99 3.08 -8.93
CA ILE A 361 2.25 4.04 -7.86
C ILE A 361 0.96 4.76 -7.52
N VAL A 362 0.58 4.76 -6.24
CA VAL A 362 -0.64 5.41 -5.73
C VAL A 362 -0.25 6.46 -4.70
N PHE A 363 -0.63 7.72 -4.92
CA PHE A 363 -0.43 8.77 -3.92
C PHE A 363 -1.31 8.53 -2.70
N LEU A 364 -0.72 8.68 -1.50
CA LEU A 364 -1.43 8.52 -0.23
C LEU A 364 -1.63 9.88 0.43
N LYS A 365 -0.55 10.48 0.93
CA LYS A 365 -0.60 11.81 1.57
C LYS A 365 0.75 12.51 1.57
N ASN A 366 0.73 13.82 1.81
CA ASN A 366 1.93 14.59 2.12
C ASN A 366 2.10 14.66 3.65
N VAL A 367 3.34 14.59 4.14
CA VAL A 367 3.72 14.81 5.55
C VAL A 367 4.83 15.83 5.64
N ALA A 368 4.78 16.73 6.61
CA ALA A 368 5.82 17.75 6.75
C ALA A 368 7.15 17.15 7.25
N LYS A 369 8.28 17.79 6.92
CA LYS A 369 9.58 17.38 7.44
C LYS A 369 9.58 17.44 8.97
N ASN A 370 10.09 16.36 9.60
CA ASN A 370 10.16 16.19 11.05
C ASN A 370 8.79 16.13 11.75
N GLU A 371 7.68 16.06 10.99
CA GLU A 371 6.38 15.83 11.57
C GLU A 371 6.34 14.46 12.27
N ILE A 372 5.78 14.42 13.47
CA ILE A 372 5.51 13.20 14.23
C ILE A 372 4.22 12.59 13.68
N VAL A 373 4.34 11.47 12.98
CA VAL A 373 3.25 10.81 12.27
C VAL A 373 3.07 9.40 12.81
N ASP A 374 1.88 9.09 13.34
CA ASP A 374 1.55 7.71 13.73
C ASP A 374 1.31 6.83 12.50
N ILE A 375 1.81 5.60 12.56
CA ILE A 375 1.76 4.61 11.49
C ILE A 375 1.17 3.32 12.03
N GLU A 376 0.23 2.76 11.28
CA GLU A 376 -0.22 1.38 11.38
C GLU A 376 -0.10 0.72 10.01
N LEU A 377 0.37 -0.53 9.96
CA LEU A 377 0.35 -1.37 8.78
C LEU A 377 -0.10 -2.77 9.20
N GLU A 378 -1.24 -3.20 8.67
CA GLU A 378 -1.78 -4.54 8.88
C GLU A 378 -1.89 -5.27 7.55
N VAL A 379 -1.33 -6.48 7.50
CA VAL A 379 -1.31 -7.33 6.31
C VAL A 379 -1.87 -8.67 6.69
N GLY A 380 -2.92 -9.13 6.03
CA GLY A 380 -3.60 -10.35 6.44
C GLY A 380 -4.64 -10.86 5.47
N PHE A 381 -5.38 -11.86 5.89
CA PHE A 381 -6.47 -12.49 5.16
C PHE A 381 -7.80 -12.25 5.89
N ARG A 382 -8.78 -11.71 5.19
CA ARG A 382 -10.15 -11.50 5.67
C ARG A 382 -11.17 -12.14 4.73
N GLU A 383 -12.37 -12.34 5.22
CA GLU A 383 -13.52 -12.76 4.39
C GLU A 383 -13.74 -11.72 3.29
N ASP A 384 -14.05 -12.16 2.06
CA ASP A 384 -14.49 -11.24 1.02
C ASP A 384 -15.89 -10.70 1.39
N PRO A 385 -16.10 -9.38 1.46
CA PRO A 385 -17.38 -8.81 1.87
C PRO A 385 -18.53 -9.13 0.91
N ASN A 386 -18.24 -9.57 -0.31
CA ASN A 386 -19.23 -9.91 -1.32
C ASN A 386 -19.42 -11.42 -1.47
N ASP A 387 -18.48 -12.23 -1.00
CA ASP A 387 -18.57 -13.70 -1.07
C ASP A 387 -17.93 -14.35 0.17
N PRO A 388 -18.74 -14.94 1.08
CA PRO A 388 -18.22 -15.56 2.30
C PRO A 388 -17.37 -16.82 2.05
N ASN A 389 -17.33 -17.34 0.83
CA ASN A 389 -16.48 -18.47 0.45
C ASN A 389 -15.11 -18.01 -0.07
N LEU A 390 -14.96 -16.74 -0.41
CA LEU A 390 -13.71 -16.16 -0.86
C LEU A 390 -13.01 -15.42 0.27
N LYS A 391 -11.71 -15.20 0.08
CA LYS A 391 -10.89 -14.40 0.99
C LYS A 391 -10.16 -13.31 0.24
N VAL A 392 -9.97 -12.21 0.95
CA VAL A 392 -9.17 -11.08 0.52
C VAL A 392 -7.86 -11.10 1.29
N HIS A 393 -6.75 -11.10 0.57
CA HIS A 393 -5.44 -10.76 1.14
C HIS A 393 -5.29 -9.24 1.06
N TYR A 394 -5.04 -8.57 2.18
CA TYR A 394 -5.00 -7.11 2.27
C TYR A 394 -3.67 -6.57 2.79
N SER A 395 -3.38 -5.31 2.47
CA SER A 395 -2.34 -4.49 3.07
C SER A 395 -2.95 -3.12 3.36
N ASP A 396 -3.43 -2.96 4.58
CA ASP A 396 -4.13 -1.77 5.04
C ASP A 396 -3.20 -0.94 5.90
N ALA A 397 -3.04 0.34 5.56
CA ALA A 397 -2.20 1.27 6.32
C ALA A 397 -3.02 2.42 6.88
N VAL A 398 -2.62 2.90 8.07
CA VAL A 398 -3.11 4.18 8.62
C VAL A 398 -1.89 5.08 8.80
N ILE A 399 -1.93 6.29 8.22
CA ILE A 399 -0.82 7.25 8.25
C ILE A 399 -1.33 8.59 8.76
N GLY A 400 -0.94 8.95 9.98
CA GLY A 400 -1.41 10.15 10.67
C GLY A 400 -2.93 10.16 10.84
N GLY A 401 -3.51 9.01 11.20
CA GLY A 401 -4.95 8.82 11.41
C GLY A 401 -5.80 8.57 10.15
N GLU A 402 -5.22 8.69 8.95
CA GLU A 402 -5.94 8.48 7.69
C GLU A 402 -5.69 7.07 7.13
N ALA A 403 -6.76 6.36 6.79
CA ALA A 403 -6.71 4.97 6.31
C ALA A 403 -6.52 4.87 4.78
N PHE A 404 -5.60 4.01 4.36
CA PHE A 404 -5.21 3.75 2.97
C PHE A 404 -5.27 2.25 2.67
N ASN A 405 -6.47 1.70 2.69
CA ASN A 405 -6.70 0.27 2.53
C ASN A 405 -6.41 -0.22 1.11
N TRP A 406 -5.95 -1.46 0.97
CA TRP A 406 -5.68 -2.06 -0.33
C TRP A 406 -5.74 -3.58 -0.32
N ASN A 407 -6.45 -4.15 -1.29
CA ASN A 407 -6.53 -5.58 -1.52
C ASN A 407 -5.41 -6.02 -2.47
N ILE A 408 -4.60 -6.98 -2.03
CA ILE A 408 -3.50 -7.57 -2.78
C ILE A 408 -4.08 -8.49 -3.86
N PRO A 409 -3.61 -8.39 -5.12
CA PRO A 409 -4.11 -9.23 -6.21
C PRO A 409 -3.78 -10.71 -5.97
N GLU A 410 -4.64 -11.58 -6.49
CA GLU A 410 -4.50 -13.04 -6.44
C GLU A 410 -4.33 -13.51 -4.97
N PRO A 411 -5.35 -13.29 -4.12
CA PRO A 411 -5.29 -13.65 -2.70
C PRO A 411 -5.07 -15.16 -2.49
N GLU A 412 -5.64 -16.00 -3.34
CA GLU A 412 -5.52 -17.47 -3.33
C GLU A 412 -4.08 -17.96 -3.51
N ARG A 413 -3.23 -17.18 -4.19
CA ARG A 413 -1.81 -17.54 -4.39
C ARG A 413 -0.94 -17.16 -3.20
N GLY A 414 -1.40 -16.33 -2.27
CA GLY A 414 -0.60 -15.83 -1.15
C GLY A 414 -0.38 -16.90 -0.08
N LEU A 415 0.86 -17.01 0.43
CA LEU A 415 1.23 -18.02 1.43
C LEU A 415 1.51 -17.44 2.82
N GLU A 416 1.79 -16.14 2.90
CA GLU A 416 2.22 -15.48 4.13
C GLU A 416 2.06 -13.96 4.03
N SER A 417 1.95 -13.31 5.19
CA SER A 417 1.90 -11.87 5.36
C SER A 417 3.08 -11.40 6.20
N GLY A 418 3.91 -10.52 5.66
CA GLY A 418 5.13 -10.04 6.29
C GLY A 418 5.36 -8.55 6.15
N ILE A 419 6.02 -7.96 7.14
CA ILE A 419 6.32 -6.53 7.20
C ILE A 419 7.83 -6.33 7.45
N ARG A 420 8.41 -5.33 6.78
CA ARG A 420 9.70 -4.74 7.14
C ARG A 420 9.55 -3.22 7.22
N TYR A 421 10.31 -2.59 8.11
CA TYR A 421 10.34 -1.13 8.26
C TYR A 421 11.75 -0.64 8.58
N GLY A 422 11.98 0.66 8.50
CA GLY A 422 13.28 1.29 8.74
C GLY A 422 13.56 2.31 7.65
N VAL A 423 14.63 2.11 6.88
CA VAL A 423 14.89 2.85 5.65
C VAL A 423 15.48 1.93 4.57
N TYR A 424 14.91 1.97 3.38
CA TYR A 424 15.42 1.25 2.22
C TYR A 424 15.30 2.13 0.97
N ARG A 425 16.34 2.15 0.14
CA ARG A 425 16.49 2.91 -1.12
C ARG A 425 16.90 4.37 -0.93
N VAL A 426 18.03 4.71 -1.54
CA VAL A 426 18.50 6.08 -1.82
C VAL A 426 19.29 5.99 -3.11
N ARG A 427 18.78 6.54 -4.21
CA ARG A 427 19.57 6.73 -5.44
C ARG A 427 19.83 8.22 -5.55
N GLY A 428 20.97 8.65 -5.01
CA GLY A 428 21.37 10.04 -4.87
C GLY A 428 21.07 10.63 -3.48
N GLY A 429 22.05 11.33 -2.88
CA GLY A 429 21.91 11.95 -1.56
C GLY A 429 21.92 10.98 -0.37
N ARG A 430 21.09 11.28 0.62
CA ARG A 430 20.93 10.57 1.91
C ARG A 430 19.44 10.41 2.23
N ALA A 431 19.10 9.40 3.03
CA ALA A 431 17.79 9.30 3.66
C ALA A 431 17.93 9.10 5.16
N GLN A 432 16.99 9.67 5.88
CA GLN A 432 16.98 9.75 7.33
C GLN A 432 15.56 9.56 7.85
N MET A 433 15.34 8.39 8.47
CA MET A 433 14.08 8.04 9.12
C MET A 433 14.28 7.91 10.62
N ARG A 434 13.25 8.25 11.39
CA ARG A 434 13.22 8.07 12.84
C ARG A 434 11.97 7.27 13.20
N TRP A 435 12.13 6.20 13.97
CA TRP A 435 11.02 5.35 14.41
C TRP A 435 10.97 5.25 15.93
N ALA A 436 9.84 5.58 16.54
CA ALA A 436 9.58 5.45 17.97
C ALA A 436 8.34 4.56 18.21
N ASN A 437 8.15 4.11 19.46
CA ASN A 437 6.97 3.39 19.94
C ASN A 437 6.52 2.22 19.05
N THR A 438 7.48 1.50 18.47
CA THR A 438 7.15 0.45 17.51
C THR A 438 6.64 -0.79 18.22
N THR A 439 5.52 -1.34 17.77
CA THR A 439 4.97 -2.61 18.27
C THR A 439 4.67 -3.57 17.13
N TYR A 440 4.62 -4.86 17.43
CA TYR A 440 4.30 -5.88 16.45
C TYR A 440 3.53 -7.02 17.08
N GLU A 441 2.48 -7.45 16.39
CA GLU A 441 1.76 -8.68 16.70
C GLU A 441 1.38 -9.43 15.41
N LYS A 442 1.10 -10.72 15.55
CA LYS A 442 0.58 -11.53 14.47
C LYS A 442 -0.43 -12.55 14.98
N VAL A 443 -1.36 -12.89 14.10
CA VAL A 443 -2.32 -13.97 14.29
C VAL A 443 -2.22 -14.92 13.11
N GLU A 444 -2.28 -16.21 13.40
CA GLU A 444 -2.23 -17.29 12.41
C GLU A 444 -3.46 -18.17 12.62
N VAL A 445 -4.37 -18.14 11.64
CA VAL A 445 -5.55 -18.99 11.58
C VAL A 445 -5.31 -20.02 10.49
N ALA A 446 -5.37 -21.30 10.86
CA ALA A 446 -5.25 -22.38 9.89
C ALA A 446 -6.32 -22.20 8.80
N ASP A 447 -5.89 -22.29 7.54
CA ASP A 447 -6.81 -22.32 6.42
C ASP A 447 -7.60 -23.62 6.50
N ASN A 448 -8.93 -23.55 6.62
CA ASN A 448 -9.74 -24.76 6.62
C ASN A 448 -9.94 -25.18 5.15
N PRO A 449 -9.35 -26.30 4.68
CA PRO A 449 -9.41 -26.71 3.28
C PRO A 449 -10.83 -27.09 2.83
N ASP A 450 -11.78 -27.21 3.76
CA ASP A 450 -13.19 -27.53 3.47
C ASP A 450 -13.94 -26.39 2.73
N LEU A 451 -13.31 -25.23 2.50
CA LEU A 451 -13.96 -24.06 1.88
C LEU A 451 -13.57 -23.76 0.42
N VAL A 452 -12.69 -24.53 -0.23
CA VAL A 452 -12.11 -24.12 -1.54
C VAL A 452 -12.78 -24.78 -2.75
N ILE A 453 -13.77 -25.67 -2.58
CA ILE A 453 -14.29 -26.41 -3.74
C ILE A 453 -15.82 -26.60 -3.79
N SER A 454 -16.60 -25.71 -3.18
CA SER A 454 -18.05 -25.73 -3.37
C SER A 454 -18.53 -24.42 -4.01
N GLY A 455 -18.97 -24.49 -5.26
CA GLY A 455 -19.72 -23.40 -5.92
C GLY A 455 -18.98 -22.60 -6.98
N ASP A 456 -17.65 -22.66 -7.03
CA ASP A 456 -16.85 -21.89 -8.00
C ASP A 456 -16.71 -22.57 -9.37
N CYS A 457 -16.56 -21.75 -10.41
CA CYS A 457 -16.27 -22.16 -11.78
C CYS A 457 -14.75 -22.28 -11.99
N PHE A 458 -14.30 -23.39 -12.55
CA PHE A 458 -12.90 -23.70 -12.82
C PHE A 458 -12.66 -24.20 -14.25
N ASN A 459 -11.49 -23.85 -14.78
CA ASN A 459 -10.84 -24.52 -15.90
C ASN A 459 -9.92 -25.63 -15.37
N LEU A 460 -10.05 -26.85 -15.90
CA LEU A 460 -9.17 -27.97 -15.55
C LEU A 460 -8.11 -28.17 -16.63
N ILE A 461 -6.86 -27.86 -16.30
CA ILE A 461 -5.73 -27.86 -17.21
C ILE A 461 -4.85 -29.07 -16.93
N ASN A 462 -4.59 -29.90 -17.92
CA ASN A 462 -3.68 -31.04 -17.75
C ASN A 462 -2.23 -30.56 -17.66
N VAL A 463 -1.48 -31.00 -16.63
CA VAL A 463 -0.11 -30.51 -16.39
C VAL A 463 0.87 -30.94 -17.48
N GLU A 464 0.67 -32.11 -18.11
CA GLU A 464 1.56 -32.56 -19.18
C GLU A 464 1.36 -31.77 -20.48
N THR A 465 0.10 -31.50 -20.86
CA THR A 465 -0.20 -30.95 -22.18
C THR A 465 -0.60 -29.47 -22.18
N GLY A 466 -0.93 -28.89 -21.03
CA GLY A 466 -1.47 -27.54 -20.92
C GLY A 466 -2.88 -27.37 -21.51
N GLN A 467 -3.55 -28.48 -21.85
CA GLN A 467 -4.86 -28.45 -22.49
C GLN A 467 -6.00 -28.49 -21.46
N PHE A 468 -7.12 -27.90 -21.84
CA PHE A 468 -8.32 -27.72 -21.03
C PHE A 468 -9.29 -28.88 -21.21
N LEU A 469 -9.74 -29.48 -20.10
CA LEU A 469 -10.78 -30.50 -20.13
C LEU A 469 -12.09 -29.90 -20.65
N THR A 470 -12.67 -30.53 -21.66
CA THR A 470 -13.82 -30.00 -22.39
C THR A 470 -14.98 -31.00 -22.37
N ALA A 471 -16.13 -30.56 -21.88
CA ALA A 471 -17.37 -31.31 -21.88
C ALA A 471 -17.91 -31.50 -23.31
N ALA A 472 -18.53 -32.66 -23.54
CA ALA A 472 -19.24 -32.96 -24.77
C ALA A 472 -20.73 -32.61 -24.66
N GLY A 473 -21.32 -32.17 -25.78
CA GLY A 473 -22.69 -31.66 -25.88
C GLY A 473 -23.85 -32.61 -25.49
N GLY A 474 -23.58 -33.84 -25.05
CA GLY A 474 -24.62 -34.84 -24.78
C GLY A 474 -24.23 -35.89 -23.76
N SER A 475 -25.21 -36.68 -23.32
CA SER A 475 -24.99 -37.75 -22.36
C SER A 475 -24.21 -38.92 -22.99
N THR A 476 -23.30 -39.52 -22.23
CA THR A 476 -22.46 -40.67 -22.62
C THR A 476 -21.48 -40.42 -23.76
N GLN A 477 -21.19 -39.15 -24.07
CA GLN A 477 -20.20 -38.76 -25.06
C GLN A 477 -18.83 -38.55 -24.40
N PRO A 478 -17.73 -39.03 -24.98
CA PRO A 478 -16.38 -38.79 -24.45
C PRO A 478 -16.08 -37.30 -24.30
N VAL A 479 -15.46 -36.93 -23.18
CA VAL A 479 -14.88 -35.59 -23.02
C VAL A 479 -13.69 -35.43 -23.97
N THR A 480 -13.39 -34.19 -24.33
CA THR A 480 -12.28 -33.84 -25.22
C THR A 480 -11.33 -32.87 -24.52
N MET A 481 -10.24 -32.50 -25.21
CA MET A 481 -9.28 -31.50 -24.75
C MET A 481 -9.25 -30.31 -25.72
N SER A 482 -9.10 -29.10 -25.18
CA SER A 482 -9.00 -27.84 -25.94
C SER A 482 -7.68 -27.13 -25.63
N ASN A 483 -7.22 -26.25 -26.54
CA ASN A 483 -6.05 -25.40 -26.31
C ASN A 483 -6.41 -24.03 -25.70
N SER A 484 -7.70 -23.78 -25.42
CA SER A 484 -8.22 -22.57 -24.75
C SER A 484 -9.33 -22.97 -23.76
N GLY A 485 -9.40 -22.24 -22.64
CA GLY A 485 -10.41 -22.35 -21.59
C GLY A 485 -11.52 -21.29 -21.66
N ASP A 486 -11.64 -20.60 -22.81
CA ASP A 486 -12.60 -19.48 -22.95
C ASP A 486 -14.03 -19.99 -23.17
N ALA A 487 -14.17 -21.15 -23.80
CA ALA A 487 -15.48 -21.71 -24.13
C ALA A 487 -16.15 -22.29 -22.87
N GLN A 488 -17.44 -22.00 -22.66
CA GLN A 488 -18.18 -22.46 -21.47
C GLN A 488 -18.17 -23.98 -21.25
N ASN A 489 -18.00 -24.79 -22.30
CA ASN A 489 -17.88 -26.24 -22.14
C ASN A 489 -16.51 -26.68 -21.59
N THR A 490 -15.58 -25.76 -21.34
CA THR A 490 -14.33 -26.01 -20.61
C THR A 490 -14.43 -25.68 -19.12
N HIS A 491 -15.59 -25.20 -18.69
CA HIS A 491 -15.85 -24.72 -17.33
C HIS A 491 -16.51 -25.81 -16.48
N TRP A 492 -16.02 -25.96 -15.26
CA TRP A 492 -16.37 -27.02 -14.32
C TRP A 492 -16.63 -26.44 -12.94
N SER A 493 -17.62 -26.94 -12.23
CA SER A 493 -17.75 -26.73 -10.79
C SER A 493 -17.62 -28.06 -10.07
N PHE A 494 -17.27 -27.99 -8.79
CA PHE A 494 -17.26 -29.16 -7.93
C PHE A 494 -18.42 -29.05 -6.95
N VAL A 495 -19.23 -30.11 -6.90
CA VAL A 495 -20.43 -30.13 -6.06
C VAL A 495 -20.34 -31.28 -5.08
N GLU A 496 -20.44 -30.96 -3.78
CA GLU A 496 -20.41 -31.97 -2.72
C GLU A 496 -21.54 -32.98 -2.87
N SER A 497 -21.20 -34.26 -2.71
CA SER A 497 -22.12 -35.39 -2.72
C SER A 497 -21.71 -36.38 -1.62
N GLY A 498 -21.98 -35.99 -0.37
CA GLY A 498 -21.55 -36.76 0.81
C GLY A 498 -20.04 -36.62 1.03
N ALA A 499 -19.32 -37.73 1.17
CA ALA A 499 -17.87 -37.73 1.33
C ALA A 499 -17.09 -37.62 -0.01
N PHE A 500 -17.76 -37.25 -1.10
CA PHE A 500 -17.21 -37.21 -2.46
C PHE A 500 -17.73 -35.99 -3.21
N TYR A 501 -17.21 -35.75 -4.40
CA TYR A 501 -17.58 -34.62 -5.25
C TYR A 501 -18.10 -35.09 -6.61
N ASN A 502 -19.04 -34.35 -7.18
CA ASN A 502 -19.30 -34.38 -8.62
C ASN A 502 -18.45 -33.32 -9.32
N ILE A 503 -18.00 -33.61 -10.55
CA ILE A 503 -17.36 -32.63 -11.43
C ILE A 503 -18.41 -32.24 -12.46
N ASP A 504 -19.01 -31.06 -12.31
CA ASP A 504 -20.19 -30.62 -13.04
C ASP A 504 -19.85 -29.59 -14.13
N SER A 505 -20.26 -29.85 -15.37
CA SER A 505 -20.00 -28.92 -16.46
C SER A 505 -20.95 -27.72 -16.43
N GLN A 506 -20.40 -26.52 -16.58
CA GLN A 506 -21.16 -25.27 -16.64
C GLN A 506 -21.60 -24.87 -18.06
N SER A 507 -21.59 -25.81 -19.03
CA SER A 507 -21.95 -25.51 -20.42
C SER A 507 -23.44 -25.24 -20.62
N GLU A 508 -23.81 -24.15 -21.31
CA GLU A 508 -25.20 -23.89 -21.72
C GLU A 508 -25.65 -24.65 -22.98
N SER A 509 -24.71 -25.17 -23.79
CA SER A 509 -24.99 -25.71 -25.14
C SER A 509 -25.02 -27.25 -25.24
N GLY A 510 -25.02 -27.94 -24.11
CA GLY A 510 -25.15 -29.39 -24.01
C GLY A 510 -24.01 -30.01 -23.17
N GLY A 511 -24.33 -31.07 -22.43
CA GLY A 511 -23.41 -31.64 -21.44
C GLY A 511 -23.49 -31.01 -20.05
N THR A 512 -24.62 -30.35 -19.73
CA THR A 512 -25.00 -29.65 -18.47
C THR A 512 -25.07 -30.57 -17.23
N GLY A 513 -24.09 -31.44 -17.05
CA GLY A 513 -24.13 -32.43 -16.00
C GLY A 513 -22.76 -32.98 -15.66
N ILE A 514 -22.79 -33.96 -14.77
CA ILE A 514 -21.60 -34.42 -14.08
C ILE A 514 -20.79 -35.42 -14.90
N LEU A 515 -19.47 -35.42 -14.73
CA LEU A 515 -18.58 -36.40 -15.34
C LEU A 515 -18.80 -37.81 -14.80
N ARG A 516 -18.68 -38.78 -15.70
CA ARG A 516 -18.81 -40.20 -15.40
C ARG A 516 -17.54 -40.97 -15.73
N ALA A 517 -17.11 -41.82 -14.79
CA ALA A 517 -16.05 -42.81 -14.92
C ALA A 517 -16.66 -44.23 -14.99
N PRO A 518 -17.07 -44.72 -16.17
CA PRO A 518 -17.93 -45.90 -16.33
C PRO A 518 -17.20 -47.26 -16.23
N GLY A 519 -15.87 -47.30 -16.07
CA GLY A 519 -15.09 -48.54 -16.01
C GLY A 519 -14.89 -49.24 -17.36
N ALA A 520 -14.48 -50.52 -17.33
CA ALA A 520 -14.04 -51.28 -18.51
C ALA A 520 -15.11 -51.48 -19.60
N GLY A 521 -16.40 -51.42 -19.26
CA GLY A 521 -17.53 -51.56 -20.17
C GLY A 521 -18.18 -50.23 -20.58
N GLY A 522 -17.44 -49.12 -20.50
CA GLY A 522 -17.97 -47.78 -20.71
C GLY A 522 -18.47 -47.50 -22.13
N PRO A 523 -19.47 -46.60 -22.30
CA PRO A 523 -20.06 -46.30 -23.59
C PRO A 523 -19.11 -45.61 -24.58
N GLY A 524 -18.07 -44.93 -24.09
CA GLY A 524 -17.02 -44.31 -24.91
C GLY A 524 -15.82 -45.23 -25.19
N GLY A 525 -15.85 -46.48 -24.72
CA GLY A 525 -14.69 -47.38 -24.67
C GLY A 525 -14.26 -47.69 -23.23
N ALA A 526 -13.34 -48.64 -23.08
CA ALA A 526 -12.88 -49.08 -21.77
C ALA A 526 -12.26 -47.91 -20.99
N TYR A 527 -12.83 -47.60 -19.82
CA TYR A 527 -12.38 -46.54 -18.90
C TYR A 527 -12.42 -45.11 -19.46
N VAL A 528 -13.08 -44.87 -20.60
CA VAL A 528 -13.20 -43.53 -21.18
C VAL A 528 -14.15 -42.66 -20.34
N ILE A 529 -13.71 -41.45 -20.02
CA ILE A 529 -14.52 -40.47 -19.29
C ILE A 529 -15.53 -39.85 -20.24
N VAL A 530 -16.78 -39.77 -19.78
CA VAL A 530 -17.88 -39.25 -20.59
C VAL A 530 -18.65 -38.17 -19.84
N SER A 531 -19.12 -37.17 -20.59
CA SER A 531 -20.11 -36.21 -20.12
C SER A 531 -21.45 -36.90 -19.89
N THR A 532 -22.24 -36.39 -18.94
CA THR A 532 -23.63 -36.82 -18.72
C THR A 532 -24.56 -35.61 -18.72
N LEU A 533 -25.86 -35.88 -18.69
CA LEU A 533 -26.88 -34.85 -18.43
C LEU A 533 -27.46 -34.99 -17.01
N LYS A 534 -26.76 -35.71 -16.12
CA LYS A 534 -27.22 -35.90 -14.75
C LYS A 534 -26.82 -34.68 -13.92
N PRO A 535 -27.78 -33.99 -13.27
CA PRO A 535 -27.46 -32.83 -12.45
C PRO A 535 -26.77 -33.26 -11.14
N PRO A 536 -25.88 -32.42 -10.59
CA PRO A 536 -25.41 -32.56 -9.22
C PRO A 536 -26.47 -32.08 -8.20
N PRO A 537 -26.37 -32.46 -6.91
CA PRO A 537 -25.50 -33.52 -6.40
C PRO A 537 -26.05 -34.91 -6.74
N ALA A 538 -25.16 -35.85 -7.06
CA ALA A 538 -25.49 -37.24 -7.37
C ALA A 538 -24.50 -38.21 -6.72
N ALA A 539 -25.03 -39.19 -5.97
CA ALA A 539 -24.24 -40.16 -5.22
C ALA A 539 -23.83 -41.42 -6.00
N ASP A 540 -24.03 -41.45 -7.32
CA ASP A 540 -23.65 -42.61 -8.14
C ASP A 540 -22.14 -42.82 -8.07
N THR A 541 -21.74 -44.04 -7.73
CA THR A 541 -20.31 -44.37 -7.54
C THR A 541 -19.48 -44.10 -8.80
N ASP A 542 -20.07 -44.21 -9.99
CA ASP A 542 -19.39 -43.93 -11.26
C ASP A 542 -19.42 -42.44 -11.67
N LYS A 543 -19.94 -41.53 -10.83
CA LYS A 543 -20.03 -40.07 -11.07
C LYS A 543 -19.53 -39.22 -9.90
N THR A 544 -19.04 -39.87 -8.85
CA THR A 544 -18.45 -39.26 -7.67
C THR A 544 -16.94 -39.48 -7.66
N TRP A 545 -16.21 -38.48 -7.20
CA TRP A 545 -14.76 -38.40 -7.22
C TRP A 545 -14.20 -38.06 -5.84
N THR A 546 -13.02 -38.60 -5.52
CA THR A 546 -12.19 -38.09 -4.44
C THR A 546 -11.21 -37.08 -5.04
N ILE A 547 -11.16 -35.88 -4.47
CA ILE A 547 -10.22 -34.84 -4.89
C ILE A 547 -9.00 -34.91 -3.97
N HIS A 548 -7.82 -35.09 -4.57
CA HIS A 548 -6.54 -35.04 -3.88
C HIS A 548 -5.83 -33.75 -4.28
N PHE A 549 -5.50 -32.90 -3.31
CA PHE A 549 -4.74 -31.67 -3.52
C PHE A 549 -3.29 -31.87 -3.06
N ASP A 550 -2.34 -31.42 -3.89
CA ASP A 550 -0.92 -31.33 -3.58
C ASP A 550 -0.57 -29.86 -3.35
N ASP A 551 -0.37 -29.50 -2.09
CA ASP A 551 -0.07 -28.16 -1.61
C ASP A 551 1.30 -27.64 -2.10
N ALA A 552 2.28 -28.53 -2.26
CA ALA A 552 3.62 -28.16 -2.68
C ALA A 552 3.67 -27.71 -4.15
N ASN A 553 2.80 -28.30 -4.99
CA ASN A 553 2.79 -28.06 -6.43
C ASN A 553 1.57 -27.28 -6.93
N ASP A 554 0.58 -27.01 -6.07
CA ASP A 554 -0.69 -26.37 -6.41
C ASP A 554 -1.41 -27.13 -7.54
N THR A 555 -1.54 -28.45 -7.35
CA THR A 555 -2.12 -29.36 -8.34
C THR A 555 -3.11 -30.33 -7.72
N TYR A 556 -3.97 -30.88 -8.57
CA TYR A 556 -5.09 -31.73 -8.21
C TYR A 556 -4.98 -33.08 -8.92
N ARG A 557 -5.49 -34.11 -8.25
CA ARG A 557 -5.76 -35.42 -8.86
C ARG A 557 -7.17 -35.86 -8.49
N PHE A 558 -7.93 -36.25 -9.51
CA PHE A 558 -9.32 -36.66 -9.36
C PHE A 558 -9.41 -38.18 -9.41
N GLU A 559 -9.57 -38.82 -8.26
CA GLU A 559 -9.69 -40.27 -8.17
C GLU A 559 -11.13 -40.71 -8.36
N SER A 560 -11.35 -41.58 -9.34
CA SER A 560 -12.64 -42.26 -9.51
C SER A 560 -12.84 -43.28 -8.39
N ARG A 561 -14.08 -43.67 -8.12
CA ARG A 561 -14.36 -44.72 -7.11
C ARG A 561 -13.93 -46.13 -7.53
N THR A 562 -13.27 -46.27 -8.68
CA THR A 562 -12.49 -47.47 -9.00
C THR A 562 -11.09 -47.27 -8.41
N ALA A 563 -10.87 -47.84 -7.22
CA ALA A 563 -9.70 -47.59 -6.38
C ALA A 563 -8.37 -47.54 -7.18
N GLY A 564 -7.61 -46.47 -6.97
CA GLY A 564 -6.30 -46.25 -7.58
C GLY A 564 -6.35 -45.79 -9.04
N ARG A 565 -7.49 -45.32 -9.56
CA ARG A 565 -7.61 -44.78 -10.92
C ARG A 565 -8.02 -43.32 -10.92
N TYR A 566 -7.27 -42.51 -11.67
CA TYR A 566 -7.37 -41.05 -11.69
C TYR A 566 -7.77 -40.54 -13.07
N LEU A 567 -8.41 -39.38 -13.13
CA LEU A 567 -8.64 -38.65 -14.37
C LEU A 567 -7.30 -38.44 -15.11
N TYR A 568 -7.23 -38.92 -16.34
CA TYR A 568 -5.97 -39.13 -17.05
C TYR A 568 -6.09 -38.79 -18.53
N HIS A 569 -5.18 -37.94 -19.02
CA HIS A 569 -5.11 -37.55 -20.42
C HIS A 569 -4.08 -38.41 -21.19
N ASN A 570 -4.56 -39.26 -22.11
CA ASN A 570 -3.70 -40.16 -22.88
C ASN A 570 -2.97 -39.44 -24.02
N GLU A 571 -1.86 -40.02 -24.49
CA GLU A 571 -1.08 -39.50 -25.64
C GLU A 571 -1.89 -39.43 -26.94
N ASP A 572 -2.92 -40.26 -27.09
CA ASP A 572 -3.82 -40.26 -28.25
C ASP A 572 -4.93 -39.19 -28.16
N GLY A 573 -4.93 -38.35 -27.11
CA GLY A 573 -5.90 -37.30 -26.87
C GLY A 573 -7.17 -37.76 -26.15
N THR A 574 -7.33 -39.06 -25.87
CA THR A 574 -8.48 -39.57 -25.13
C THR A 574 -8.33 -39.32 -23.63
N VAL A 575 -9.45 -39.06 -22.94
CA VAL A 575 -9.45 -38.91 -21.48
C VAL A 575 -10.08 -40.15 -20.85
N THR A 576 -9.34 -40.77 -19.93
CA THR A 576 -9.74 -42.00 -19.21
C THR A 576 -9.62 -41.82 -17.70
N HIS A 577 -10.17 -42.74 -16.92
CA HIS A 577 -9.64 -42.95 -15.56
C HIS A 577 -8.65 -44.11 -15.57
N SER A 578 -7.40 -43.84 -15.20
CA SER A 578 -6.28 -44.79 -15.34
C SER A 578 -5.46 -44.92 -14.06
N ALA A 579 -4.86 -46.09 -13.85
CA ALA A 579 -3.92 -46.29 -12.77
C ALA A 579 -2.61 -45.57 -13.12
N ALA A 580 -2.25 -44.56 -12.32
CA ALA A 580 -1.10 -43.70 -12.57
C ALA A 580 -0.45 -43.27 -11.24
N LEU A 581 0.87 -43.14 -11.24
CA LEU A 581 1.62 -42.56 -10.14
C LEU A 581 1.41 -41.04 -10.12
N ALA A 582 1.56 -40.40 -8.95
CA ALA A 582 1.48 -38.95 -8.83
C ALA A 582 2.57 -38.22 -9.66
N THR A 583 3.67 -38.89 -10.00
CA THR A 583 4.74 -38.36 -10.85
C THR A 583 4.43 -38.39 -12.35
N ASP A 584 3.31 -39.00 -12.77
CA ASP A 584 2.86 -38.95 -14.17
C ASP A 584 1.93 -37.75 -14.34
N ASN A 585 2.46 -36.67 -14.93
CA ASN A 585 1.78 -35.39 -15.15
C ASN A 585 0.48 -35.52 -15.94
N ARG A 586 0.28 -36.60 -16.71
CA ARG A 586 -0.99 -36.85 -17.42
C ARG A 586 -2.15 -37.16 -16.48
N SER A 587 -1.86 -37.54 -15.23
CA SER A 587 -2.84 -37.74 -14.15
C SER A 587 -2.99 -36.53 -13.22
N VAL A 588 -2.26 -35.45 -13.49
CA VAL A 588 -2.16 -34.26 -12.65
C VAL A 588 -2.80 -33.08 -13.37
N TRP A 589 -3.56 -32.29 -12.63
CA TRP A 589 -4.38 -31.20 -13.16
C TRP A 589 -4.15 -29.92 -12.37
N GLN A 590 -4.17 -28.78 -13.04
CA GLN A 590 -4.35 -27.48 -12.40
C GLN A 590 -5.83 -27.11 -12.50
N ALA A 591 -6.38 -26.53 -11.44
CA ALA A 591 -7.71 -25.93 -11.44
C ALA A 591 -7.53 -24.42 -11.32
N THR A 592 -7.84 -23.68 -12.38
CA THR A 592 -7.78 -22.22 -12.38
C THR A 592 -9.20 -21.67 -12.41
N SER A 593 -9.49 -20.64 -11.61
CA SER A 593 -10.82 -20.03 -11.63
C SER A 593 -11.16 -19.53 -13.04
N CYS A 594 -12.41 -19.74 -13.48
CA CYS A 594 -12.93 -19.15 -14.71
C CYS A 594 -12.90 -17.60 -14.67
N SER A 595 -12.76 -16.99 -13.49
CA SER A 595 -12.77 -15.53 -13.28
C SER A 595 -11.41 -14.83 -13.44
N VAL A 596 -10.47 -15.40 -14.19
CA VAL A 596 -9.26 -14.66 -14.61
C VAL A 596 -9.49 -14.01 -15.98
N ALA A 597 -10.10 -12.82 -15.95
CA ALA A 597 -9.85 -11.76 -16.92
C ALA A 597 -9.56 -10.47 -16.12
N LEU A 598 -8.48 -9.77 -16.53
CA LEU A 598 -7.97 -8.47 -16.04
C LEU A 598 -9.06 -7.41 -15.73
N PRO A 599 -8.78 -6.36 -14.91
CA PRO A 599 -9.81 -5.45 -14.35
C PRO A 599 -10.81 -4.97 -15.41
N LEU A 600 -12.03 -5.49 -15.29
CA LEU A 600 -12.98 -5.62 -16.40
C LEU A 600 -14.08 -4.55 -16.36
N ASP A 601 -13.72 -3.28 -16.41
CA ASP A 601 -14.69 -2.22 -16.73
C ASP A 601 -14.45 -1.67 -18.15
N PHE A 602 -13.20 -1.50 -18.56
CA PHE A 602 -12.82 -1.01 -19.88
C PHE A 602 -12.33 -2.16 -20.78
N ILE A 603 -13.10 -2.47 -21.83
CA ILE A 603 -12.67 -3.36 -22.93
C ILE A 603 -11.51 -2.71 -23.70
N SER A 604 -11.59 -1.40 -23.94
CA SER A 604 -10.52 -0.64 -24.57
C SER A 604 -10.55 0.83 -24.18
N PHE A 605 -9.38 1.47 -24.20
CA PHE A 605 -9.26 2.93 -24.15
C PHE A 605 -8.10 3.38 -25.04
N SER A 606 -8.40 4.26 -25.99
CA SER A 606 -7.46 4.72 -27.01
C SER A 606 -7.66 6.20 -27.32
N ALA A 607 -6.64 6.80 -27.92
CA ALA A 607 -6.69 8.18 -28.38
C ALA A 607 -6.10 8.27 -29.80
N GLU A 608 -6.78 9.02 -30.66
CA GLU A 608 -6.34 9.33 -32.02
C GLU A 608 -6.28 10.84 -32.21
N LYS A 609 -5.23 11.30 -32.87
CA LYS A 609 -5.13 12.71 -33.24
C LYS A 609 -5.91 12.98 -34.52
N ILE A 610 -6.88 13.87 -34.46
CA ILE A 610 -7.64 14.34 -35.61
C ILE A 610 -7.35 15.82 -35.90
N LYS A 611 -7.83 16.35 -37.03
CA LYS A 611 -7.53 17.74 -37.47
C LYS A 611 -7.91 18.81 -36.45
N THR A 612 -8.89 18.52 -35.59
CA THR A 612 -9.51 19.47 -34.65
C THR A 612 -9.13 19.23 -33.19
N GLY A 613 -8.31 18.21 -32.88
CA GLY A 613 -7.97 17.87 -31.50
C GLY A 613 -7.54 16.41 -31.31
N ASN A 614 -7.56 15.95 -30.06
CA ASN A 614 -7.37 14.54 -29.72
C ASN A 614 -8.73 13.89 -29.47
N GLN A 615 -9.06 12.90 -30.28
CA GLN A 615 -10.25 12.07 -30.16
C GLN A 615 -9.94 10.91 -29.21
N LEU A 616 -10.63 10.85 -28.08
CA LEU A 616 -10.59 9.74 -27.15
C LEU A 616 -11.72 8.77 -27.49
N ASN A 617 -11.43 7.47 -27.49
CA ASN A 617 -12.42 6.42 -27.73
C ASN A 617 -12.23 5.31 -26.68
N TRP A 618 -13.31 4.87 -26.06
CA TRP A 618 -13.29 3.75 -25.12
C TRP A 618 -14.50 2.84 -25.31
N GLU A 619 -14.31 1.59 -24.93
CA GLU A 619 -15.35 0.58 -24.91
C GLU A 619 -15.41 -0.04 -23.51
N ILE A 620 -16.62 -0.25 -23.00
CA ILE A 620 -16.86 -0.86 -21.68
C ILE A 620 -17.51 -2.24 -21.81
N GLY A 621 -17.38 -3.06 -20.76
CA GLY A 621 -18.11 -4.31 -20.63
C GLY A 621 -19.63 -4.10 -20.55
N ASN A 622 -20.43 -5.17 -20.70
CA ASN A 622 -21.88 -5.12 -20.49
C ASN A 622 -22.18 -4.76 -19.03
N GLN A 623 -22.59 -3.51 -18.76
CA GLN A 623 -22.97 -3.04 -17.43
C GLN A 623 -24.35 -2.38 -17.46
N THR A 624 -25.09 -2.49 -16.34
CA THR A 624 -26.44 -1.92 -16.18
C THR A 624 -26.52 -0.74 -15.20
N ASP A 625 -25.44 -0.42 -14.48
CA ASP A 625 -25.47 0.48 -13.32
C ASP A 625 -24.46 1.65 -13.37
N ASN A 626 -23.94 1.98 -14.56
CA ASN A 626 -23.07 3.14 -14.76
C ASN A 626 -23.89 4.45 -14.80
N SER A 627 -23.39 5.52 -14.18
CA SER A 627 -23.99 6.85 -14.29
C SER A 627 -23.35 7.65 -15.42
N HIS A 628 -22.04 7.83 -15.38
CA HIS A 628 -21.32 8.67 -16.33
C HIS A 628 -19.80 8.45 -16.29
N PHE A 629 -19.12 9.00 -17.29
CA PHE A 629 -17.67 9.06 -17.37
C PHE A 629 -17.18 10.50 -17.18
N GLU A 630 -16.17 10.69 -16.33
CA GLU A 630 -15.38 11.93 -16.29
C GLU A 630 -14.07 11.73 -17.06
N ILE A 631 -13.80 12.64 -18.00
CA ILE A 631 -12.58 12.62 -18.81
C ILE A 631 -11.56 13.50 -18.12
N LEU A 632 -10.44 12.91 -17.74
CA LEU A 632 -9.38 13.59 -17.01
C LEU A 632 -8.14 13.75 -17.89
N ARG A 633 -7.51 14.92 -17.82
CA ARG A 633 -6.30 15.25 -18.58
C ARG A 633 -5.24 15.87 -17.68
N GLY A 634 -4.01 15.41 -17.84
CA GLY A 634 -2.83 15.95 -17.16
C GLY A 634 -1.73 16.39 -18.12
N SER A 635 -0.92 17.36 -17.69
CA SER A 635 0.37 17.69 -18.30
C SER A 635 1.48 16.73 -17.91
N ASP A 636 1.26 15.99 -16.83
CA ASP A 636 2.10 14.96 -16.24
C ASP A 636 1.20 13.85 -15.66
N LEU A 637 1.81 12.89 -14.95
CA LEU A 637 1.10 11.76 -14.36
C LEU A 637 0.60 12.04 -12.92
N SER A 638 0.87 13.22 -12.37
CA SER A 638 0.57 13.58 -10.98
C SER A 638 -0.64 14.50 -10.84
N ASP A 639 -0.91 15.39 -11.79
CA ASP A 639 -2.06 16.31 -11.76
C ASP A 639 -2.99 16.09 -12.96
N PHE A 640 -4.22 15.67 -12.67
CA PHE A 640 -5.25 15.42 -13.66
C PHE A 640 -6.49 16.26 -13.37
N GLN A 641 -6.89 17.06 -14.36
CA GLN A 641 -8.08 17.89 -14.27
C GLN A 641 -9.21 17.31 -15.11
N SER A 642 -10.44 17.39 -14.61
CA SER A 642 -11.61 17.02 -15.40
C SER A 642 -11.82 18.02 -16.53
N ILE A 643 -11.81 17.52 -17.76
CA ILE A 643 -11.97 18.32 -18.98
C ILE A 643 -13.32 18.10 -19.67
N GLY A 644 -14.11 17.12 -19.20
CA GLY A 644 -15.43 16.84 -19.73
C GLY A 644 -16.11 15.67 -19.03
N ARG A 645 -17.40 15.51 -19.31
CA ARG A 645 -18.25 14.43 -18.81
C ARG A 645 -19.09 13.86 -19.95
N VAL A 646 -19.27 12.54 -19.97
CA VAL A 646 -20.12 11.82 -20.93
C VAL A 646 -21.09 10.96 -20.12
N GLU A 647 -22.39 11.19 -20.27
CA GLU A 647 -23.41 10.37 -19.60
C GLU A 647 -23.47 8.96 -20.22
N ASP A 648 -23.76 7.97 -19.39
CA ASP A 648 -24.04 6.61 -19.85
C ASP A 648 -25.42 6.53 -20.52
N GLU A 649 -25.54 5.70 -21.56
CA GLU A 649 -26.81 5.44 -22.25
C GLU A 649 -27.10 3.93 -22.24
N ALA A 650 -28.27 3.54 -21.74
CA ALA A 650 -28.63 2.13 -21.60
C ALA A 650 -28.48 1.34 -22.92
N GLY A 651 -27.64 0.30 -22.89
CA GLY A 651 -27.36 -0.59 -24.02
C GLY A 651 -26.23 -0.11 -24.95
N ARG A 652 -25.52 0.95 -24.58
CA ARG A 652 -24.34 1.45 -25.28
C ARG A 652 -23.07 0.96 -24.59
N ASN A 653 -22.09 0.53 -25.38
CA ASN A 653 -20.79 0.10 -24.87
C ASN A 653 -19.62 0.89 -25.45
N ASP A 654 -19.84 1.72 -26.48
CA ASP A 654 -18.83 2.52 -27.17
C ASP A 654 -19.00 4.02 -26.93
N TYR A 655 -17.92 4.68 -26.51
CA TYR A 655 -17.94 6.07 -26.09
C TYR A 655 -16.76 6.85 -26.66
N GLN A 656 -16.99 8.15 -26.83
CA GLN A 656 -16.00 9.02 -27.44
C GLN A 656 -16.04 10.45 -26.87
N PHE A 657 -14.88 11.10 -26.81
CA PHE A 657 -14.75 12.48 -26.35
C PHE A 657 -13.66 13.22 -27.14
N LEU A 658 -13.95 14.42 -27.61
CA LEU A 658 -12.98 15.24 -28.36
C LEU A 658 -12.39 16.35 -27.49
N ASP A 659 -11.10 16.25 -27.20
CA ASP A 659 -10.34 17.36 -26.60
C ASP A 659 -9.83 18.30 -27.70
N THR A 660 -10.43 19.50 -27.78
CA THR A 660 -10.03 20.57 -28.71
C THR A 660 -8.99 21.53 -28.15
N ARG A 661 -8.68 21.46 -26.84
CA ARG A 661 -7.77 22.38 -26.15
C ARG A 661 -6.39 21.74 -25.97
N VAL A 662 -5.79 21.30 -27.06
CA VAL A 662 -4.49 20.61 -27.06
C VAL A 662 -3.33 21.61 -26.97
N ALA A 663 -2.51 21.49 -25.92
CA ALA A 663 -1.26 22.24 -25.73
C ALA A 663 -0.10 21.57 -26.50
N ASN A 664 0.98 22.31 -26.81
CA ASN A 664 2.20 21.83 -27.50
C ASN A 664 3.15 21.00 -26.58
N GLN A 665 2.62 20.00 -25.89
CA GLN A 665 3.32 19.04 -25.03
C GLN A 665 2.67 17.65 -25.08
N THR A 666 3.32 16.65 -24.46
CA THR A 666 2.66 15.36 -24.19
C THR A 666 1.54 15.58 -23.18
N LEU A 667 0.37 15.06 -23.50
CA LEU A 667 -0.81 15.11 -22.64
C LEU A 667 -1.17 13.68 -22.25
N TYR A 668 -1.52 13.48 -20.98
CA TYR A 668 -1.97 12.21 -20.45
C TYR A 668 -3.48 12.24 -20.23
N TYR A 669 -4.15 11.14 -20.54
CA TYR A 669 -5.59 11.00 -20.41
C TYR A 669 -5.92 9.76 -19.60
N LYS A 670 -6.93 9.87 -18.75
CA LYS A 670 -7.58 8.74 -18.07
C LYS A 670 -9.07 9.01 -17.98
N ILE A 671 -9.85 7.96 -17.90
CA ILE A 671 -11.29 8.02 -17.72
C ILE A 671 -11.60 7.58 -16.30
N LYS A 672 -12.47 8.32 -15.62
CA LYS A 672 -13.09 7.91 -14.38
C LYS A 672 -14.52 7.50 -14.69
N GLN A 673 -14.85 6.23 -14.48
CA GLN A 673 -16.22 5.74 -14.54
C GLN A 673 -16.88 5.98 -13.18
N VAL A 674 -18.13 6.42 -13.15
CA VAL A 674 -18.88 6.68 -11.92
C VAL A 674 -20.22 5.96 -12.01
N ASP A 675 -20.48 5.06 -11.08
CA ASP A 675 -21.72 4.27 -10.99
C ASP A 675 -22.88 5.08 -10.39
N ILE A 676 -24.12 4.61 -10.54
CA ILE A 676 -25.33 5.25 -10.00
C ILE A 676 -25.28 5.39 -8.47
N ASP A 677 -24.58 4.49 -7.78
CA ASP A 677 -24.40 4.50 -6.33
C ASP A 677 -23.24 5.39 -5.83
N GLY A 678 -22.51 6.03 -6.74
CA GLY A 678 -21.40 6.94 -6.44
C GLY A 678 -20.03 6.27 -6.31
N ARG A 679 -19.92 4.95 -6.49
CA ARG A 679 -18.63 4.28 -6.66
C ARG A 679 -17.97 4.70 -7.97
N PHE A 680 -16.65 4.59 -8.04
CA PHE A 680 -15.91 4.93 -9.25
C PHE A 680 -14.70 4.03 -9.47
N SER A 681 -14.36 3.82 -10.75
CA SER A 681 -13.16 3.14 -11.22
C SER A 681 -12.43 4.00 -12.26
N PHE A 682 -11.16 3.69 -12.53
CA PHE A 682 -10.37 4.41 -13.52
C PHE A 682 -9.91 3.48 -14.65
N SER A 683 -9.84 4.01 -15.87
CA SER A 683 -9.14 3.37 -16.97
C SER A 683 -7.63 3.37 -16.75
N ASN A 684 -6.91 2.62 -17.59
CA ASN A 684 -5.49 2.85 -17.82
C ASN A 684 -5.22 4.29 -18.30
N ILE A 685 -4.01 4.80 -18.05
CA ILE A 685 -3.57 6.10 -18.57
C ILE A 685 -3.01 5.90 -19.98
N ILE A 686 -3.46 6.73 -20.92
CA ILE A 686 -2.89 6.81 -22.27
C ILE A 686 -2.25 8.17 -22.49
N SER A 687 -1.19 8.24 -23.28
CA SER A 687 -0.51 9.49 -23.61
C SER A 687 -0.69 9.87 -25.08
N MET A 688 -0.77 11.17 -25.33
CA MET A 688 -0.81 11.75 -26.67
C MET A 688 0.23 12.86 -26.77
N GLU A 689 1.21 12.68 -27.63
CA GLU A 689 2.16 13.72 -27.98
C GLU A 689 1.51 14.78 -28.88
N SER A 690 1.60 16.05 -28.51
CA SER A 690 1.21 17.11 -29.44
C SER A 690 2.41 17.59 -30.28
N GLY A 691 2.26 17.50 -31.60
CA GLY A 691 3.05 18.28 -32.56
C GLY A 691 3.88 17.41 -33.50
N PRO A 692 4.11 17.84 -34.75
CA PRO A 692 4.95 17.09 -35.67
C PRO A 692 6.42 17.25 -35.26
N GLU A 693 7.04 16.23 -34.66
CA GLU A 693 8.50 16.15 -34.60
C GLU A 693 9.04 16.00 -36.03
N SER A 694 9.38 17.12 -36.67
CA SER A 694 10.01 17.14 -37.98
C SER A 694 11.52 17.01 -37.82
N LEU A 695 12.03 15.77 -37.70
CA LEU A 695 13.43 15.51 -38.04
C LEU A 695 13.53 15.47 -39.56
N VAL A 696 13.95 16.55 -40.23
CA VAL A 696 14.07 16.59 -41.69
C VAL A 696 15.55 16.55 -42.07
N LEU A 697 15.89 15.66 -42.98
CA LEU A 697 17.25 15.44 -43.47
C LEU A 697 17.27 15.70 -44.98
N TYR A 698 18.03 16.70 -45.45
CA TYR A 698 18.17 16.93 -46.88
C TYR A 698 19.49 17.65 -47.26
N PRO A 699 20.10 17.34 -48.42
CA PRO A 699 19.72 16.27 -49.33
C PRO A 699 20.01 14.88 -48.75
N ASN A 700 19.25 13.87 -49.16
CA ASN A 700 19.54 12.47 -48.84
C ASN A 700 19.23 11.62 -50.08
N PRO A 701 20.23 11.04 -50.76
CA PRO A 701 21.65 10.99 -50.41
C PRO A 701 22.38 12.35 -50.43
N VAL A 702 23.46 12.50 -49.65
CA VAL A 702 24.36 13.67 -49.63
C VAL A 702 25.77 13.29 -50.05
N GLY A 703 26.47 14.13 -50.81
CA GLY A 703 27.84 13.87 -51.22
C GLY A 703 28.84 14.12 -50.08
N GLN A 704 29.97 13.40 -50.09
CA GLN A 704 31.06 13.70 -49.17
C GLN A 704 31.60 15.14 -49.41
N ASN A 705 31.75 15.91 -48.33
CA ASN A 705 32.08 17.34 -48.27
C ASN A 705 30.99 18.31 -48.73
N GLU A 706 29.76 17.86 -48.95
CA GLU A 706 28.61 18.72 -49.24
C GLU A 706 27.87 19.17 -47.96
N TYR A 707 26.98 20.16 -48.10
CA TYR A 707 26.15 20.63 -47.00
C TYR A 707 24.92 19.74 -46.81
N PHE A 708 24.67 19.33 -45.57
CA PHE A 708 23.57 18.49 -45.13
C PHE A 708 22.74 19.25 -44.09
N ASN A 709 21.44 19.42 -44.37
CA ASN A 709 20.51 20.06 -43.47
C ASN A 709 19.92 19.01 -42.51
N ILE A 710 20.02 19.30 -41.22
CA ILE A 710 19.41 18.54 -40.14
C ILE A 710 18.49 19.50 -39.40
N GLU A 711 17.22 19.51 -39.79
CA GLU A 711 16.21 20.26 -39.05
C GLU A 711 15.80 19.43 -37.83
N SER A 712 16.30 19.80 -36.66
CA SER A 712 15.95 19.23 -35.36
C SER A 712 15.62 20.36 -34.38
N GLN A 713 14.64 20.14 -33.50
CA GLN A 713 14.28 21.12 -32.45
C GLN A 713 15.08 20.94 -31.15
N LYS A 714 15.70 19.77 -30.93
CA LYS A 714 16.38 19.41 -29.67
C LYS A 714 17.85 19.03 -29.85
N GLY A 715 18.46 19.32 -31.00
CA GLY A 715 19.79 18.83 -31.37
C GLY A 715 19.75 17.40 -31.94
N TYR A 716 20.89 16.88 -32.40
CA TYR A 716 20.97 15.58 -33.07
C TYR A 716 22.22 14.78 -32.69
N GLU A 717 22.13 13.47 -32.91
CA GLU A 717 23.18 12.46 -32.81
C GLU A 717 23.24 11.64 -34.11
N ILE A 718 24.43 11.40 -34.65
CA ILE A 718 24.66 10.61 -35.87
C ILE A 718 25.36 9.31 -35.50
N PHE A 719 24.81 8.18 -35.94
CA PHE A 719 25.34 6.83 -35.70
C PHE A 719 25.71 6.14 -37.01
N ASN A 720 26.67 5.21 -36.95
CA ASN A 720 26.89 4.24 -38.02
C ASN A 720 25.89 3.07 -37.94
N SER A 721 25.95 2.16 -38.90
CA SER A 721 25.10 0.96 -38.96
C SER A 721 25.29 -0.05 -37.81
N LYS A 722 26.32 0.12 -36.98
CA LYS A 722 26.56 -0.68 -35.77
C LYS A 722 26.11 0.03 -34.48
N GLY A 723 25.42 1.17 -34.61
CA GLY A 723 24.93 1.95 -33.46
C GLY A 723 26.01 2.77 -32.74
N ILE A 724 27.20 2.91 -33.32
CA ILE A 724 28.28 3.72 -32.73
C ILE A 724 28.04 5.19 -33.06
N LEU A 725 28.04 6.05 -32.04
CA LEU A 725 27.95 7.51 -32.16
C LEU A 725 29.18 8.07 -32.87
N LEU A 726 28.96 8.85 -33.92
CA LEU A 726 30.00 9.48 -34.74
C LEU A 726 30.05 11.00 -34.59
N LYS A 727 28.89 11.64 -34.37
CA LYS A 727 28.78 13.10 -34.26
C LYS A 727 27.52 13.47 -33.47
N SER A 728 27.56 14.57 -32.75
CA SER A 728 26.35 15.22 -32.21
C SER A 728 26.46 16.73 -32.40
N GLY A 729 25.34 17.43 -32.35
CA GLY A 729 25.32 18.88 -32.56
C GLY A 729 23.93 19.48 -32.45
N THR A 730 23.89 20.81 -32.58
CA THR A 730 22.65 21.60 -32.60
C THR A 730 22.52 22.44 -33.86
N GLU A 731 23.51 22.39 -34.74
CA GLU A 731 23.58 23.13 -35.99
C GLU A 731 22.59 22.58 -37.01
N LYS A 732 21.85 23.48 -37.68
CA LYS A 732 20.88 23.07 -38.71
C LYS A 732 21.52 22.63 -40.02
N ILE A 733 22.76 23.06 -40.26
CA ILE A 733 23.49 22.77 -41.50
C ILE A 733 24.90 22.34 -41.12
N ILE A 734 25.31 21.16 -41.57
CA ILE A 734 26.67 20.67 -41.38
C ILE A 734 27.33 20.33 -42.72
N LYS A 735 28.66 20.41 -42.75
CA LYS A 735 29.44 19.85 -43.84
C LYS A 735 29.64 18.35 -43.59
N MET A 736 29.24 17.51 -44.56
CA MET A 736 29.27 16.06 -44.41
C MET A 736 30.69 15.53 -44.62
N ASP A 737 31.37 15.17 -43.53
CA ASP A 737 32.76 14.69 -43.51
C ASP A 737 32.88 13.16 -43.42
N LEU A 738 31.76 12.46 -43.26
CA LEU A 738 31.71 11.00 -43.14
C LEU A 738 32.05 10.30 -44.46
N ALA A 739 32.65 9.10 -44.38
CA ALA A 739 32.92 8.26 -45.55
C ALA A 739 31.61 7.77 -46.19
N LYS A 740 31.68 7.31 -47.45
CA LYS A 740 30.51 6.72 -48.14
C LYS A 740 29.91 5.58 -47.33
N GLY A 741 28.60 5.60 -47.10
CA GLY A 741 27.96 4.64 -46.21
C GLY A 741 26.54 5.02 -45.78
N VAL A 742 25.96 4.14 -44.97
CA VAL A 742 24.62 4.31 -44.37
C VAL A 742 24.77 4.76 -42.93
N TYR A 743 24.07 5.84 -42.58
CA TYR A 743 24.11 6.46 -41.26
C TYR A 743 22.69 6.75 -40.76
N PHE A 744 22.60 7.01 -39.47
CA PHE A 744 21.35 7.22 -38.76
C PHE A 744 21.44 8.50 -37.93
N VAL A 745 20.50 9.43 -38.10
CA VAL A 745 20.38 10.62 -37.26
C VAL A 745 19.25 10.41 -36.27
N LYS A 746 19.51 10.66 -34.99
CA LYS A 746 18.53 10.69 -33.91
C LYS A 746 18.43 12.10 -33.38
N GLN A 747 17.24 12.55 -32.99
CA GLN A 747 17.08 13.81 -32.26
C GLN A 747 17.30 13.58 -30.76
N ASN A 748 17.99 14.48 -30.06
CA ASN A 748 18.29 14.28 -28.63
C ASN A 748 16.99 14.17 -27.83
N GLY A 749 16.93 13.16 -26.95
CA GLY A 749 15.75 12.87 -26.14
C GLY A 749 14.55 12.31 -26.90
N SER A 750 14.66 12.03 -28.20
CA SER A 750 13.60 11.39 -29.02
C SER A 750 13.97 9.94 -29.34
N SER A 751 12.98 9.05 -29.45
CA SER A 751 13.17 7.67 -29.94
C SER A 751 13.28 7.59 -31.47
N ARG A 752 13.02 8.69 -32.19
CA ARG A 752 13.01 8.74 -33.67
C ARG A 752 14.41 8.77 -34.25
N VAL A 753 14.62 7.87 -35.21
CA VAL A 753 15.87 7.73 -35.96
C VAL A 753 15.57 7.80 -37.46
N LYS A 754 16.30 8.64 -38.21
CA LYS A 754 16.23 8.72 -39.68
C LYS A 754 17.52 8.27 -40.33
N LYS A 755 17.38 7.41 -41.33
CA LYS A 755 18.50 6.94 -42.15
C LYS A 755 18.87 7.98 -43.21
N PHE A 756 20.16 8.21 -43.41
CA PHE A 756 20.69 8.91 -44.58
C PHE A 756 21.90 8.19 -45.20
N ILE A 757 22.17 8.52 -46.45
CA ILE A 757 23.23 7.90 -47.25
C ILE A 757 24.25 8.96 -47.65
N VAL A 758 25.52 8.67 -47.41
CA VAL A 758 26.65 9.45 -47.96
C VAL A 758 27.16 8.72 -49.20
N HIS A 759 27.24 9.42 -50.35
CA HIS A 759 27.59 8.84 -51.65
C HIS A 759 28.84 9.44 -52.29
#